data_AF-A0AA85KGC3-F1
#
_entry.id   AF-A0AA85KGC3-F1
#
_cell.length_a   1.000
_cell.length_b   1.000
_cell.length_c   1.000
_cell.angle_alpha   90.00
_cell.angle_beta   90.00
_cell.angle_gamma   90.00
#
_symmetry.space_group_name_H-M   'P 1'
#
loop_
_entity.id
_entity.type
_entity.pdbx_description
1 polymer ?
#
loop_
_entity_poly.entity_id
_entity_poly.type
_entity_poly.pdbx_seq_one_letter_code
_entity_poly.pdbx_strand_id
1 'polypeptide(L)'
;MPAPTQPQIATVLAELGWNEAHAIPIANEANQKLIIRLEELQNALFQRTNQLDIEHSKVEQLKNHMKNVQQEIDYTSSLCNLRDKEIQEEIHQTKLAEREYERLIQENKKIDQIQHDVIEKKSFLETLFYQKRKELENSSANIDSNKVSLESLMKTIGEHDEDMKIVEKYIKQDNSKIKELDLEVEKLTNRRNELKSKLDTVYTNTLIHQVELECLSKEVKSAYTNRDALIKQWENVINQMRQRDAELEHFSQRLNQTKIQVYEQKQLNKEKLSFLHSQEENNNDVQRCINELVKNIAQCKQDLTDTEIKRQDFHSELEALKRTVDKAASDLEEARAQSVQIKREKESKTQNLEKIKDSIENAQTRLSYITESKLTCEQYADEADKQLSLQEANHNAYCKQLNKLRDEKFKINQKYEELNHTEKLLKQAISGSEITKRNLNEKVEKLDAQLLKQQEVLYRQDFNVQLLERRISKMKGEQSVEQQEIKKAKIDELTKELNERISTVNLLTNQLGNLRREVHRVKREHEILLNKNVTLENQLNTNELEMDIMYKEKEKHSNNLQKLLVEKNLKKLEVKRLTKLFEQYSDKKYDLQKAYEELNSTIKQRTEQINLHQTMLNKQIKMYASENSQLNIEIQERKSKVDKLIKRYEIITSLMAPSDGEETRNQTYYLIRAAQDKELLQRKGDTLDTEVRTLEQEIIALENTLALMNGCNTVYRMSHSQLPDNAEEIQQQTELNEQIRVLSIKSRYDNVRLKELQELYSKMEESSIQLDTDIDLYKDQTKRLEKEVEQKLTEIEKQNTRLTRALERLQKAKRLVKDNRDEMEADIQTRLSKELVTYAINDLLNRIKGDITIYEQAQAILSSAGLPINTLISSSQYHRRLSGQTSSSTKSFTTSNRTTPTPADSTLTSPESTKYSSRICSPRNDSIDGADVDDNHDCGQSNTSENKSSQGSVTAVRSVRNSSAKDIPLSTASIDLSQQTQLPTSLLPTTTTTTSMAVTSQRQSKTPSSGLSGKTSKCKSPSGGSNSSNGTGSR
;
A
#
# COMPACT_ATOMS: atom_id res chain seq x y z
N MET A 1 16.49 60.78 -86.52
CA MET A 1 15.80 60.68 -87.83
C MET A 1 14.32 60.36 -87.59
N PRO A 2 13.40 60.68 -88.51
CA PRO A 2 12.00 60.95 -88.18
C PRO A 2 11.16 59.71 -87.87
N ALA A 3 10.10 59.90 -87.09
CA ALA A 3 9.06 58.90 -86.85
C ALA A 3 8.05 58.88 -88.02
N PRO A 4 7.74 57.72 -88.62
CA PRO A 4 6.73 57.60 -89.67
C PRO A 4 5.30 57.51 -89.10
N THR A 5 4.32 57.70 -89.98
CA THR A 5 2.90 57.88 -89.63
C THR A 5 2.14 56.57 -89.33
N GLN A 6 1.10 56.68 -88.50
CA GLN A 6 0.30 55.58 -87.93
C GLN A 6 -0.17 54.45 -88.87
N PRO A 7 -0.60 54.64 -90.14
CA PRO A 7 -1.10 53.51 -90.94
C PRO A 7 -0.06 52.41 -91.19
N GLN A 8 1.24 52.70 -91.12
CA GLN A 8 2.28 51.67 -91.24
C GLN A 8 2.34 50.72 -90.03
N ILE A 9 1.93 51.18 -88.83
CA ILE A 9 1.99 50.37 -87.62
C ILE A 9 1.02 49.19 -87.78
N ALA A 10 -0.25 49.43 -88.10
CA ALA A 10 -1.25 48.36 -88.25
C ALA A 10 -0.85 47.29 -89.28
N THR A 11 -0.22 47.66 -90.40
CA THR A 11 0.32 46.69 -91.37
C THR A 11 1.52 45.92 -90.84
N VAL A 12 2.49 46.58 -90.18
CA VAL A 12 3.66 45.90 -89.58
C VAL A 12 3.22 44.94 -88.46
N LEU A 13 2.17 45.28 -87.70
CA LEU A 13 1.63 44.39 -86.68
C LEU A 13 0.92 43.15 -87.27
N ALA A 14 0.28 43.30 -88.44
CA ALA A 14 -0.27 42.17 -89.18
C ALA A 14 0.84 41.29 -89.80
N GLU A 15 1.90 41.89 -90.35
CA GLU A 15 3.09 41.17 -90.85
C GLU A 15 3.88 40.46 -89.74
N LEU A 16 3.79 40.95 -88.49
CA LEU A 16 4.26 40.26 -87.28
C LEU A 16 3.31 39.15 -86.77
N GLY A 17 2.21 38.87 -87.49
CA GLY A 17 1.36 37.69 -87.30
C GLY A 17 0.16 37.84 -86.36
N TRP A 18 -0.31 39.06 -86.10
CA TRP A 18 -1.26 39.32 -85.01
C TRP A 18 -2.72 39.28 -85.49
N ASN A 19 -3.33 38.10 -85.44
CA ASN A 19 -4.73 37.87 -85.78
C ASN A 19 -5.70 38.36 -84.69
N GLU A 20 -6.88 38.88 -85.09
CA GLU A 20 -7.94 39.44 -84.21
C GLU A 20 -8.45 38.51 -83.09
N ALA A 21 -8.16 37.20 -83.15
CA ALA A 21 -8.52 36.24 -82.11
C ALA A 21 -7.76 36.44 -80.78
N HIS A 22 -6.62 37.15 -80.78
CA HIS A 22 -5.88 37.45 -79.55
C HIS A 22 -6.08 38.91 -79.14
N ALA A 23 -6.70 39.14 -77.98
CA ALA A 23 -7.02 40.48 -77.48
C ALA A 23 -5.78 41.30 -77.01
N ILE A 24 -4.57 40.79 -77.19
CA ILE A 24 -3.30 41.44 -76.83
C ILE A 24 -2.36 41.46 -78.06
N PRO A 25 -1.97 42.65 -78.57
CA PRO A 25 -0.92 42.81 -79.59
C PRO A 25 0.49 42.53 -79.03
N ILE A 26 1.29 41.71 -79.73
CA ILE A 26 2.42 40.98 -79.12
C ILE A 26 3.82 41.43 -79.64
N ALA A 27 4.31 42.60 -79.22
CA ALA A 27 5.49 43.27 -79.82
C ALA A 27 6.87 42.58 -79.68
N ASN A 28 6.95 41.36 -79.13
CA ASN A 28 8.20 40.62 -79.01
C ASN A 28 7.88 39.11 -78.95
N GLU A 29 8.68 38.26 -79.60
CA GLU A 29 8.59 36.80 -79.44
C GLU A 29 8.77 36.39 -77.97
N ALA A 30 9.59 37.14 -77.21
CA ALA A 30 9.69 36.99 -75.76
C ALA A 30 8.36 37.26 -75.04
N ASN A 31 7.55 38.23 -75.50
CA ASN A 31 6.23 38.54 -74.93
C ASN A 31 5.17 37.54 -75.41
N GLN A 32 5.28 36.98 -76.60
CA GLN A 32 4.42 35.88 -77.05
C GLN A 32 4.67 34.63 -76.21
N LYS A 33 5.95 34.31 -76.01
CA LYS A 33 6.39 33.32 -75.03
C LYS A 33 5.94 33.69 -73.61
N LEU A 34 5.84 34.96 -73.22
CA LEU A 34 5.37 35.37 -71.89
C LEU A 34 3.84 35.28 -71.71
N ILE A 35 3.04 35.48 -72.78
CA ILE A 35 1.59 35.30 -72.76
C ILE A 35 1.23 33.82 -72.83
N ILE A 36 1.84 33.06 -73.75
CA ILE A 36 1.75 31.59 -73.77
C ILE A 36 2.27 31.04 -72.43
N ARG A 37 3.34 31.62 -71.85
CA ARG A 37 3.81 31.23 -70.51
C ARG A 37 2.87 31.68 -69.40
N LEU A 38 2.07 32.73 -69.55
CA LEU A 38 1.03 33.10 -68.58
C LEU A 38 -0.15 32.14 -68.66
N GLU A 39 -0.57 31.73 -69.86
CA GLU A 39 -1.59 30.69 -70.04
C GLU A 39 -1.08 29.32 -69.60
N GLU A 40 0.16 28.95 -69.90
CA GLU A 40 0.84 27.79 -69.32
C GLU A 40 0.97 27.91 -67.81
N LEU A 41 1.28 29.08 -67.24
CA LEU A 41 1.39 29.28 -65.79
C LEU A 41 0.02 29.31 -65.12
N GLN A 42 -1.05 29.72 -65.79
CA GLN A 42 -2.41 29.74 -65.27
C GLN A 42 -3.05 28.34 -65.36
N ASN A 43 -2.82 27.62 -66.45
CA ASN A 43 -3.11 26.19 -66.57
C ASN A 43 -2.24 25.36 -65.63
N ALA A 44 -0.95 25.68 -65.47
CA ALA A 44 -0.08 25.02 -64.51
C ALA A 44 -0.44 25.41 -63.08
N LEU A 45 -0.90 26.63 -62.78
CA LEU A 45 -1.44 27.00 -61.48
C LEU A 45 -2.73 26.23 -61.20
N PHE A 46 -3.65 26.10 -62.16
CA PHE A 46 -4.85 25.27 -62.02
C PHE A 46 -4.51 23.78 -61.83
N GLN A 47 -3.56 23.25 -62.60
CA GLN A 47 -3.01 21.91 -62.38
C GLN A 47 -2.29 21.82 -61.04
N ARG A 48 -1.67 22.89 -60.54
CA ARG A 48 -0.93 22.93 -59.27
C ARG A 48 -1.86 23.07 -58.07
N THR A 49 -2.99 23.78 -58.18
CA THR A 49 -4.05 23.80 -57.17
C THR A 49 -4.75 22.46 -57.13
N ASN A 50 -5.12 21.88 -58.29
CA ASN A 50 -5.69 20.54 -58.34
C ASN A 50 -4.70 19.47 -57.80
N GLN A 51 -3.40 19.58 -58.12
CA GLN A 51 -2.35 18.79 -57.45
C GLN A 51 -2.29 19.07 -55.95
N LEU A 52 -2.37 20.33 -55.49
CA LEU A 52 -2.37 20.67 -54.06
C LEU A 52 -3.61 20.14 -53.33
N ASP A 53 -4.78 20.08 -53.98
CA ASP A 53 -6.01 19.50 -53.42
C ASP A 53 -5.90 17.97 -53.34
N ILE A 54 -5.32 17.35 -54.37
CA ILE A 54 -4.98 15.91 -54.38
C ILE A 54 -3.92 15.60 -53.31
N GLU A 55 -2.85 16.40 -53.19
CA GLU A 55 -1.84 16.26 -52.14
C GLU A 55 -2.40 16.59 -50.75
N HIS A 56 -3.36 17.51 -50.61
CA HIS A 56 -4.04 17.78 -49.35
C HIS A 56 -4.90 16.59 -48.93
N SER A 57 -5.67 16.01 -49.87
CA SER A 57 -6.43 14.78 -49.63
C SER A 57 -5.53 13.61 -49.28
N LYS A 58 -4.39 13.43 -49.97
CA LYS A 58 -3.35 12.46 -49.62
C LYS A 58 -2.75 12.74 -48.25
N VAL A 59 -2.42 13.99 -47.91
CA VAL A 59 -1.89 14.38 -46.59
C VAL A 59 -2.91 14.12 -45.48
N GLU A 60 -4.20 14.31 -45.73
CA GLU A 60 -5.26 13.99 -44.78
C GLU A 60 -5.45 12.47 -44.61
N GLN A 61 -5.43 11.71 -45.71
CA GLN A 61 -5.40 10.24 -45.68
C GLN A 61 -4.15 9.71 -44.96
N LEU A 62 -2.96 10.26 -45.25
CA LEU A 62 -1.70 9.94 -44.59
C LEU A 62 -1.69 10.36 -43.11
N LYS A 63 -2.37 11.46 -42.74
CA LYS A 63 -2.51 11.91 -41.35
C LYS A 63 -3.45 11.02 -40.55
N ASN A 64 -4.50 10.48 -41.19
CA ASN A 64 -5.37 9.46 -40.58
C ASN A 64 -4.66 8.10 -40.53
N HIS A 65 -3.92 7.71 -41.57
CA HIS A 65 -3.05 6.53 -41.51
C HIS A 65 -1.96 6.66 -40.44
N MET A 66 -1.35 7.85 -40.29
CA MET A 66 -0.37 8.14 -39.23
C MET A 66 -0.98 8.05 -37.83
N LYS A 67 -2.25 8.46 -37.63
CA LYS A 67 -2.97 8.21 -36.37
C LYS A 67 -3.16 6.72 -36.11
N ASN A 68 -3.57 5.96 -37.12
CA ASN A 68 -3.76 4.52 -36.98
C ASN A 68 -2.41 3.82 -36.70
N VAL A 69 -1.34 4.20 -37.43
CA VAL A 69 0.03 3.72 -37.19
C VAL A 69 0.53 4.12 -35.80
N GLN A 70 0.20 5.33 -35.30
CA GLN A 70 0.51 5.70 -33.92
C GLN A 70 -0.25 4.84 -32.91
N GLN A 71 -1.53 4.54 -33.15
CA GLN A 71 -2.31 3.64 -32.29
C GLN A 71 -1.73 2.21 -32.32
N GLU A 72 -1.34 1.69 -33.48
CA GLU A 72 -0.64 0.41 -33.60
C GLU A 72 0.74 0.45 -32.92
N ILE A 73 1.48 1.57 -32.97
CA ILE A 73 2.72 1.77 -32.21
C ILE A 73 2.43 1.78 -30.70
N ASP A 74 1.35 2.43 -30.25
CA ASP A 74 0.98 2.49 -28.84
C ASP A 74 0.49 1.12 -28.32
N TYR A 75 -0.24 0.35 -29.15
CA TYR A 75 -0.66 -1.03 -28.87
C TYR A 75 0.52 -2.01 -28.88
N THR A 76 1.39 -1.96 -29.89
CA THR A 76 2.59 -2.82 -29.96
C THR A 76 3.60 -2.45 -28.87
N SER A 77 3.77 -1.16 -28.54
CA SER A 77 4.53 -0.71 -27.37
C SER A 77 3.92 -1.26 -26.07
N SER A 78 2.59 -1.20 -25.91
CA SER A 78 1.91 -1.80 -24.75
C SER A 78 2.12 -3.31 -24.66
N LEU A 79 2.11 -4.01 -25.80
CA LEU A 79 2.37 -5.45 -25.89
C LEU A 79 3.85 -5.79 -25.62
N CYS A 80 4.80 -4.97 -26.09
CA CYS A 80 6.21 -5.08 -25.74
C CYS A 80 6.42 -4.86 -24.23
N ASN A 81 5.81 -3.82 -23.63
CA ASN A 81 5.86 -3.58 -22.19
C ASN A 81 5.21 -4.70 -21.35
N LEU A 82 4.28 -5.49 -21.92
CA LEU A 82 3.77 -6.71 -21.28
C LEU A 82 4.76 -7.87 -21.44
N ARG A 83 5.30 -8.09 -22.64
CA ARG A 83 6.34 -9.11 -22.86
C ARG A 83 7.62 -8.84 -22.07
N ASP A 84 8.03 -7.58 -21.88
CA ASP A 84 9.18 -7.23 -21.03
C ASP A 84 8.93 -7.59 -19.57
N LYS A 85 7.69 -7.43 -19.06
CA LYS A 85 7.32 -7.88 -17.71
C LYS A 85 7.33 -9.40 -17.60
N GLU A 86 6.71 -10.09 -18.55
CA GLU A 86 6.72 -11.55 -18.61
C GLU A 86 8.15 -12.08 -18.71
N ILE A 87 9.03 -11.44 -19.49
CA ILE A 87 10.47 -11.75 -19.56
C ILE A 87 11.17 -11.46 -18.22
N GLN A 88 10.84 -10.39 -17.50
CA GLN A 88 11.37 -10.18 -16.14
C GLN A 88 10.87 -11.26 -15.15
N GLU A 89 9.63 -11.72 -15.29
CA GLU A 89 9.06 -12.80 -14.48
C GLU A 89 9.71 -14.17 -14.81
N GLU A 90 9.92 -14.49 -16.08
CA GLU A 90 10.67 -15.67 -16.55
C GLU A 90 12.13 -15.61 -16.11
N ILE A 91 12.80 -14.45 -16.21
CA ILE A 91 14.16 -14.24 -15.70
C ILE A 91 14.20 -14.39 -14.17
N HIS A 92 13.18 -13.94 -13.45
CA HIS A 92 13.09 -14.10 -12.00
C HIS A 92 12.87 -15.57 -11.60
N GLN A 93 11.98 -16.28 -12.30
CA GLN A 93 11.76 -17.72 -12.13
C GLN A 93 13.02 -18.52 -12.47
N THR A 94 13.71 -18.19 -13.56
CA THR A 94 14.99 -18.79 -13.97
C THR A 94 16.03 -18.58 -12.87
N LYS A 95 16.19 -17.36 -12.35
CA LYS A 95 17.10 -17.07 -11.23
C LYS A 95 16.72 -17.76 -9.92
N LEU A 96 15.47 -18.16 -9.72
CA LEU A 96 15.07 -19.00 -8.59
C LEU A 96 15.45 -20.47 -8.84
N ALA A 97 15.19 -20.98 -10.04
CA ALA A 97 15.58 -22.32 -10.45
C ALA A 97 17.11 -22.51 -10.45
N GLU A 98 17.87 -21.51 -10.91
CA GLU A 98 19.34 -21.47 -10.85
C GLU A 98 19.84 -21.56 -9.40
N ARG A 99 19.26 -20.80 -8.46
CA ARG A 99 19.67 -20.84 -7.05
C ARG A 99 19.31 -22.15 -6.35
N GLU A 100 18.14 -22.72 -6.61
CA GLU A 100 17.80 -24.05 -6.08
C GLU A 100 18.66 -25.14 -6.75
N TYR A 101 19.05 -24.99 -8.02
CA TYR A 101 20.00 -25.88 -8.70
C TYR A 101 21.42 -25.77 -8.12
N GLU A 102 21.93 -24.56 -7.89
CA GLU A 102 23.21 -24.33 -7.19
C GLU A 102 23.18 -24.88 -5.76
N ARG A 103 22.06 -24.72 -5.05
CA ARG A 103 21.84 -25.31 -3.73
C ARG A 103 21.83 -26.84 -3.80
N LEU A 104 21.13 -27.43 -4.77
CA LEU A 104 21.14 -28.89 -4.99
C LEU A 104 22.53 -29.40 -5.40
N ILE A 105 23.34 -28.62 -6.13
CA ILE A 105 24.76 -28.94 -6.35
C ILE A 105 25.55 -28.91 -5.03
N GLN A 106 25.29 -27.96 -4.13
CA GLN A 106 25.95 -27.91 -2.83
C GLN A 106 25.49 -29.04 -1.88
N GLU A 107 24.21 -29.42 -1.93
CA GLU A 107 23.68 -30.57 -1.19
C GLU A 107 24.22 -31.88 -1.76
N ASN A 108 24.26 -32.06 -3.09
CA ASN A 108 24.92 -33.19 -3.74
C ASN A 108 26.41 -33.28 -3.38
N LYS A 109 27.17 -32.17 -3.44
CA LYS A 109 28.60 -32.18 -3.04
C LYS A 109 28.81 -32.61 -1.58
N LYS A 110 27.89 -32.26 -0.67
CA LYS A 110 27.92 -32.75 0.71
C LYS A 110 27.60 -34.24 0.80
N ILE A 111 26.65 -34.72 -0.01
CA ILE A 111 26.33 -36.16 -0.12
C ILE A 111 27.51 -36.94 -0.72
N ASP A 112 28.18 -36.41 -1.75
CA ASP A 112 29.39 -36.98 -2.36
C ASP A 112 30.54 -37.05 -1.34
N GLN A 113 30.74 -36.01 -0.52
CA GLN A 113 31.70 -35.99 0.59
C GLN A 113 31.36 -37.05 1.63
N ILE A 114 30.12 -37.08 2.15
CA ILE A 114 29.67 -38.10 3.11
C ILE A 114 29.80 -39.51 2.53
N GLN A 115 29.53 -39.69 1.23
CA GLN A 115 29.73 -40.97 0.55
C GLN A 115 31.23 -41.32 0.45
N HIS A 116 32.12 -40.35 0.24
CA HIS A 116 33.56 -40.57 0.27
C HIS A 116 34.03 -40.96 1.67
N ASP A 117 33.65 -40.22 2.71
CA ASP A 117 33.95 -40.52 4.11
C ASP A 117 33.48 -41.94 4.51
N VAL A 118 32.30 -42.35 4.03
CA VAL A 118 31.75 -43.69 4.25
C VAL A 118 32.53 -44.76 3.48
N ILE A 119 33.00 -44.47 2.26
CA ILE A 119 33.88 -45.36 1.48
C ILE A 119 35.25 -45.49 2.15
N GLU A 120 35.84 -44.40 2.63
CA GLU A 120 37.11 -44.41 3.36
C GLU A 120 36.98 -45.20 4.67
N LYS A 121 35.98 -44.87 5.51
CA LYS A 121 35.69 -45.60 6.76
C LYS A 121 35.39 -47.08 6.50
N LYS A 122 34.68 -47.42 5.42
CA LYS A 122 34.52 -48.81 4.97
C LYS A 122 35.86 -49.45 4.62
N SER A 123 36.70 -48.81 3.81
CA SER A 123 37.99 -49.36 3.38
C SER A 123 38.97 -49.55 4.55
N PHE A 124 38.93 -48.65 5.54
CA PHE A 124 39.65 -48.77 6.80
C PHE A 124 39.15 -49.96 7.61
N LEU A 125 37.82 -50.14 7.75
CA LEU A 125 37.24 -51.28 8.44
C LEU A 125 37.50 -52.61 7.72
N GLU A 126 37.48 -52.65 6.38
CA GLU A 126 37.86 -53.84 5.59
C GLU A 126 39.36 -54.17 5.75
N THR A 127 40.22 -53.14 5.81
CA THR A 127 41.66 -53.29 6.07
C THR A 127 41.93 -53.79 7.50
N LEU A 128 41.26 -53.21 8.49
CA LEU A 128 41.33 -53.62 9.90
C LEU A 128 40.82 -55.05 10.07
N PHE A 129 39.71 -55.41 9.41
CA PHE A 129 39.18 -56.77 9.40
C PHE A 129 40.17 -57.75 8.77
N TYR A 130 40.83 -57.38 7.67
CA TYR A 130 41.88 -58.22 7.07
C TYR A 130 43.10 -58.38 7.98
N GLN A 131 43.55 -57.30 8.64
CA GLN A 131 44.62 -57.36 9.64
C GLN A 131 44.26 -58.27 10.82
N LYS A 132 43.06 -58.10 11.41
CA LYS A 132 42.59 -58.91 12.55
C LYS A 132 42.34 -60.37 12.16
N ARG A 133 41.88 -60.63 10.94
CA ARG A 133 41.79 -61.99 10.37
C ARG A 133 43.16 -62.63 10.22
N LYS A 134 44.17 -61.88 9.77
CA LYS A 134 45.56 -62.35 9.65
C LYS A 134 46.23 -62.58 11.01
N GLU A 135 45.96 -61.74 12.00
CA GLU A 135 46.37 -61.98 13.39
C GLU A 135 45.77 -63.28 13.94
N LEU A 136 44.47 -63.51 13.70
CA LEU A 136 43.76 -64.73 14.10
C LEU A 136 44.34 -65.97 13.40
N GLU A 137 44.55 -65.91 12.09
CA GLU A 137 45.16 -66.99 11.30
C GLU A 137 46.59 -67.31 11.78
N ASN A 138 47.42 -66.29 12.02
CA ASN A 138 48.75 -66.45 12.64
C ASN A 138 48.65 -67.10 14.04
N SER A 139 47.68 -66.71 14.87
CA SER A 139 47.47 -67.31 16.19
C SER A 139 47.05 -68.78 16.11
N SER A 140 46.26 -69.17 15.11
CA SER A 140 45.89 -70.56 14.87
C SER A 140 47.12 -71.38 14.48
N ALA A 141 47.90 -70.89 13.52
CA ALA A 141 49.14 -71.54 13.09
C ALA A 141 50.15 -71.70 14.25
N ASN A 142 50.23 -70.71 15.16
CA ASN A 142 51.01 -70.81 16.38
C ASN A 142 50.46 -71.87 17.35
N ILE A 143 49.14 -72.00 17.51
CA ILE A 143 48.51 -73.04 18.34
C ILE A 143 48.83 -74.44 17.78
N ASP A 144 48.71 -74.64 16.46
CA ASP A 144 49.01 -75.91 15.81
C ASP A 144 50.51 -76.27 15.92
N SER A 145 51.40 -75.29 15.74
CA SER A 145 52.85 -75.45 15.94
C SER A 145 53.22 -75.79 17.40
N ASN A 146 52.57 -75.12 18.36
CA ASN A 146 52.76 -75.39 19.79
C ASN A 146 52.26 -76.80 20.18
N LYS A 147 51.17 -77.27 19.57
CA LYS A 147 50.65 -78.63 19.79
C LYS A 147 51.63 -79.70 19.31
N VAL A 148 52.15 -79.58 18.08
CA VAL A 148 53.17 -80.50 17.54
C VAL A 148 54.45 -80.47 18.38
N SER A 149 54.84 -79.28 18.85
CA SER A 149 55.99 -79.11 19.75
C SER A 149 55.78 -79.85 21.08
N LEU A 150 54.61 -79.73 21.70
CA LEU A 150 54.26 -80.42 22.94
C LEU A 150 54.29 -81.95 22.79
N GLU A 151 53.70 -82.47 21.71
CA GLU A 151 53.69 -83.91 21.39
C GLU A 151 55.13 -84.46 21.19
N SER A 152 56.04 -83.66 20.64
CA SER A 152 57.47 -84.03 20.55
C SER A 152 58.18 -84.04 21.91
N LEU A 153 57.93 -83.03 22.76
CA LEU A 153 58.55 -82.90 24.08
C LEU A 153 58.14 -84.03 25.01
N MET A 154 56.86 -84.41 25.01
CA MET A 154 56.35 -85.54 25.79
C MET A 154 57.07 -86.86 25.48
N LYS A 155 57.56 -87.04 24.24
CA LYS A 155 58.33 -88.22 23.86
C LYS A 155 59.78 -88.16 24.39
N THR A 156 60.45 -87.02 24.26
CA THR A 156 61.83 -86.84 24.74
C THR A 156 61.96 -86.83 26.26
N ILE A 157 60.90 -86.44 26.99
CA ILE A 157 60.91 -86.42 28.46
C ILE A 157 61.07 -87.83 29.02
N GLY A 158 60.40 -88.85 28.45
CA GLY A 158 60.35 -90.20 29.01
C GLY A 158 61.69 -90.95 29.06
N GLU A 159 62.65 -90.62 28.19
CA GLU A 159 63.94 -91.34 28.08
C GLU A 159 65.05 -90.72 28.94
N HIS A 160 64.90 -89.46 29.37
CA HIS A 160 65.90 -88.75 30.20
C HIS A 160 65.53 -88.74 31.70
N ASP A 161 64.44 -89.42 32.06
CA ASP A 161 63.64 -89.13 33.25
C ASP A 161 63.96 -89.99 34.49
N GLU A 162 64.96 -90.87 34.45
CA GLU A 162 65.30 -91.75 35.58
C GLU A 162 66.55 -91.27 36.32
N ASP A 163 67.74 -91.32 35.71
CA ASP A 163 68.99 -90.96 36.38
C ASP A 163 69.14 -89.45 36.63
N MET A 164 68.72 -88.61 35.67
CA MET A 164 68.86 -87.15 35.79
C MET A 164 67.94 -86.57 36.89
N LYS A 165 66.79 -87.21 37.13
CA LYS A 165 65.78 -86.79 38.14
C LYS A 165 66.29 -86.73 39.57
N ILE A 166 67.44 -87.33 39.89
CA ILE A 166 68.02 -87.30 41.25
C ILE A 166 68.97 -86.11 41.41
N VAL A 167 69.92 -85.92 40.49
CA VAL A 167 70.94 -84.86 40.60
C VAL A 167 70.38 -83.49 40.23
N GLU A 168 69.54 -83.40 39.21
CA GLU A 168 68.82 -82.16 38.92
C GLU A 168 67.86 -81.77 40.05
N LYS A 169 67.42 -82.68 40.93
CA LYS A 169 66.38 -82.37 41.92
C LYS A 169 66.78 -81.24 42.87
N TYR A 170 68.02 -81.24 43.32
CA TYR A 170 68.56 -80.20 44.21
C TYR A 170 68.96 -78.94 43.43
N ILE A 171 69.64 -79.08 42.30
CA ILE A 171 70.04 -77.93 41.47
C ILE A 171 68.80 -77.20 40.91
N LYS A 172 67.73 -77.92 40.56
CA LYS A 172 66.42 -77.36 40.18
C LYS A 172 65.64 -76.82 41.39
N GLN A 173 65.86 -77.27 42.62
CA GLN A 173 65.22 -76.63 43.79
C GLN A 173 65.79 -75.23 44.04
N ASP A 174 67.12 -75.08 44.06
CA ASP A 174 67.73 -73.76 44.25
C ASP A 174 67.49 -72.84 43.04
N ASN A 175 67.60 -73.38 41.81
CA ASN A 175 67.29 -72.61 40.61
C ASN A 175 65.78 -72.38 40.41
N SER A 176 64.87 -73.22 40.92
CA SER A 176 63.44 -72.88 40.93
C SER A 176 63.16 -71.84 41.99
N LYS A 177 63.76 -71.89 43.18
CA LYS A 177 63.54 -70.86 44.20
C LYS A 177 64.01 -69.48 43.74
N ILE A 178 65.14 -69.41 43.02
CA ILE A 178 65.62 -68.18 42.36
C ILE A 178 64.69 -67.78 41.22
N LYS A 179 64.38 -68.67 40.26
CA LYS A 179 63.48 -68.35 39.13
C LYS A 179 62.03 -68.09 39.55
N GLU A 180 61.57 -68.62 40.66
CA GLU A 180 60.28 -68.32 41.28
C GLU A 180 60.27 -66.88 41.79
N LEU A 181 61.32 -66.46 42.49
CA LEU A 181 61.47 -65.08 42.98
C LEU A 181 61.69 -64.10 41.82
N ASP A 182 62.49 -64.43 40.81
CA ASP A 182 62.68 -63.60 39.62
C ASP A 182 61.39 -63.52 38.80
N LEU A 183 60.66 -64.63 38.59
CA LEU A 183 59.35 -64.62 37.93
C LEU A 183 58.27 -63.97 38.81
N GLU A 184 58.39 -63.95 40.13
CA GLU A 184 57.48 -63.24 41.02
C GLU A 184 57.75 -61.72 40.97
N VAL A 185 59.02 -61.31 40.96
CA VAL A 185 59.42 -59.92 40.69
C VAL A 185 59.02 -59.48 39.28
N GLU A 186 59.20 -60.33 38.27
CA GLU A 186 58.75 -60.05 36.89
C GLU A 186 57.22 -59.98 36.81
N LYS A 187 56.48 -60.91 37.43
CA LYS A 187 55.01 -60.83 37.51
C LYS A 187 54.54 -59.61 38.28
N LEU A 188 55.19 -59.22 39.38
CA LEU A 188 54.82 -58.05 40.18
C LEU A 188 55.20 -56.74 39.48
N THR A 189 56.30 -56.69 38.73
CA THR A 189 56.68 -55.51 37.92
C THR A 189 55.84 -55.40 36.65
N ASN A 190 55.56 -56.50 35.93
CA ASN A 190 54.60 -56.51 34.84
C ASN A 190 53.18 -56.20 35.33
N ARG A 191 52.76 -56.71 36.49
CA ARG A 191 51.46 -56.35 37.09
C ARG A 191 51.43 -54.89 37.57
N ARG A 192 52.54 -54.34 38.08
CA ARG A 192 52.68 -52.91 38.36
C ARG A 192 52.59 -52.08 37.08
N ASN A 193 53.20 -52.52 35.99
CA ASN A 193 53.19 -51.83 34.71
C ASN A 193 51.82 -51.92 34.02
N GLU A 194 51.12 -53.06 34.12
CA GLU A 194 49.70 -53.19 33.77
C GLU A 194 48.83 -52.23 34.58
N LEU A 195 48.99 -52.22 35.91
CA LEU A 195 48.17 -51.39 36.79
C LEU A 195 48.47 -49.90 36.60
N LYS A 196 49.73 -49.54 36.32
CA LYS A 196 50.11 -48.18 35.94
C LYS A 196 49.54 -47.83 34.56
N SER A 197 49.70 -48.68 33.55
CA SER A 197 49.11 -48.44 32.22
C SER A 197 47.59 -48.31 32.30
N LYS A 198 46.91 -49.14 33.09
CA LYS A 198 45.47 -49.04 33.35
C LYS A 198 45.11 -47.75 34.09
N LEU A 199 45.88 -47.35 35.10
CA LEU A 199 45.71 -46.07 35.79
C LEU A 199 45.95 -44.88 34.88
N ASP A 200 46.99 -44.90 34.05
CA ASP A 200 47.33 -43.87 33.07
C ASP A 200 46.19 -43.77 32.02
N THR A 201 45.65 -44.90 31.52
CA THR A 201 44.49 -44.89 30.60
C THR A 201 43.19 -44.44 31.27
N VAL A 202 42.95 -44.81 32.53
CA VAL A 202 41.78 -44.32 33.27
C VAL A 202 41.92 -42.82 33.52
N TYR A 203 43.13 -42.34 33.81
CA TYR A 203 43.42 -40.92 33.98
C TYR A 203 43.20 -40.13 32.68
N THR A 204 43.74 -40.58 31.54
CA THR A 204 43.47 -39.95 30.23
C THR A 204 41.99 -39.98 29.91
N ASN A 205 41.28 -41.08 30.15
CA ASN A 205 39.84 -41.16 29.88
C ASN A 205 39.05 -40.23 30.81
N THR A 206 39.40 -40.09 32.10
CA THR A 206 38.76 -39.10 32.98
C THR A 206 39.05 -37.67 32.58
N LEU A 207 40.23 -37.38 32.02
CA LEU A 207 40.58 -36.07 31.50
C LEU A 207 39.82 -35.75 30.20
N ILE A 208 39.71 -36.74 29.31
CA ILE A 208 38.89 -36.67 28.10
C ILE A 208 37.43 -36.42 28.48
N HIS A 209 36.83 -37.24 29.35
CA HIS A 209 35.46 -37.03 29.84
C HIS A 209 35.27 -35.69 30.57
N GLN A 210 36.28 -35.13 31.23
CA GLN A 210 36.21 -33.77 31.75
C GLN A 210 36.16 -32.73 30.60
N VAL A 211 36.98 -32.87 29.57
CA VAL A 211 36.99 -31.98 28.39
C VAL A 211 35.68 -32.09 27.62
N GLU A 212 35.14 -33.30 27.40
CA GLU A 212 33.82 -33.56 26.83
C GLU A 212 32.73 -32.83 27.65
N LEU A 213 32.69 -33.02 28.98
CA LEU A 213 31.75 -32.33 29.87
C LEU A 213 31.92 -30.80 29.84
N GLU A 214 33.14 -30.28 29.72
CA GLU A 214 33.38 -28.84 29.57
C GLU A 214 32.96 -28.32 28.20
N CYS A 215 33.07 -29.11 27.13
CA CYS A 215 32.60 -28.79 25.78
C CYS A 215 31.07 -28.81 25.73
N LEU A 216 30.42 -29.89 26.18
CA LEU A 216 28.97 -29.96 26.39
C LEU A 216 28.47 -28.80 27.28
N SER A 217 29.23 -28.41 28.30
CA SER A 217 28.89 -27.23 29.13
C SER A 217 29.01 -25.90 28.37
N LYS A 218 29.89 -25.78 27.37
CA LYS A 218 29.97 -24.60 26.48
C LYS A 218 28.83 -24.62 25.46
N GLU A 219 28.53 -25.78 24.88
CA GLU A 219 27.44 -25.97 23.92
C GLU A 219 26.07 -25.73 24.56
N VAL A 220 25.81 -26.26 25.75
CA VAL A 220 24.56 -25.99 26.49
C VAL A 220 24.40 -24.49 26.79
N LYS A 221 25.49 -23.77 27.12
CA LYS A 221 25.44 -22.30 27.28
C LYS A 221 25.14 -21.60 25.95
N SER A 222 25.77 -22.04 24.86
CA SER A 222 25.53 -21.54 23.50
C SER A 222 24.07 -21.76 23.08
N ALA A 223 23.53 -22.96 23.31
CA ALA A 223 22.15 -23.33 23.06
C ALA A 223 21.18 -22.47 23.88
N TYR A 224 21.47 -22.19 25.16
CA TYR A 224 20.67 -21.23 25.93
C TYR A 224 20.74 -19.81 25.36
N THR A 225 21.92 -19.31 24.95
CA THR A 225 22.00 -17.97 24.31
C THR A 225 21.27 -17.91 22.97
N ASN A 226 21.31 -18.98 22.17
CA ASN A 226 20.59 -19.09 20.90
C ASN A 226 19.08 -19.18 21.13
N ARG A 227 18.63 -19.96 22.12
CA ARG A 227 17.24 -20.02 22.59
C ARG A 227 16.75 -18.65 23.04
N ASP A 228 17.55 -17.91 23.81
CA ASP A 228 17.16 -16.60 24.34
C ASP A 228 17.16 -15.51 23.25
N ALA A 229 18.05 -15.62 22.27
CA ALA A 229 18.02 -14.78 21.06
C ALA A 229 16.78 -15.09 20.21
N LEU A 230 16.44 -16.37 20.02
CA LEU A 230 15.24 -16.81 19.32
C LEU A 230 13.97 -16.35 20.05
N ILE A 231 13.89 -16.49 21.38
CA ILE A 231 12.77 -15.97 22.19
C ILE A 231 12.60 -14.46 21.97
N LYS A 232 13.68 -13.67 21.99
CA LYS A 232 13.62 -12.22 21.69
C LYS A 232 13.14 -11.93 20.26
N GLN A 233 13.49 -12.76 19.28
CA GLN A 233 12.95 -12.66 17.92
C GLN A 233 11.44 -12.96 17.88
N TRP A 234 10.97 -14.02 18.56
CA TRP A 234 9.54 -14.32 18.69
C TRP A 234 8.78 -13.22 19.45
N GLU A 235 9.32 -12.69 20.54
CA GLU A 235 8.74 -11.54 21.25
C GLU A 235 8.62 -10.31 20.34
N ASN A 236 9.64 -10.02 19.52
CA ASN A 236 9.59 -8.93 18.54
C ASN A 236 8.53 -9.18 17.45
N VAL A 237 8.41 -10.42 16.92
CA VAL A 237 7.37 -10.77 15.94
C VAL A 237 5.97 -10.65 16.56
N ILE A 238 5.76 -11.11 17.80
CA ILE A 238 4.49 -10.98 18.53
C ILE A 238 4.15 -9.51 18.80
N ASN A 239 5.13 -8.68 19.12
CA ASN A 239 4.93 -7.24 19.32
C ASN A 239 4.62 -6.51 18.00
N GLN A 240 5.27 -6.88 16.89
CA GLN A 240 4.92 -6.38 15.55
C GLN A 240 3.53 -6.82 15.12
N MET A 241 3.12 -8.06 15.43
CA MET A 241 1.76 -8.55 15.18
C MET A 241 0.73 -7.76 15.99
N ARG A 242 0.95 -7.55 17.29
CA ARG A 242 0.08 -6.70 18.14
C ARG A 242 0.00 -5.25 17.65
N GLN A 243 1.10 -4.71 17.11
CA GLN A 243 1.08 -3.39 16.49
C GLN A 243 0.25 -3.41 15.20
N ARG A 244 0.40 -4.45 14.35
CA ARG A 244 -0.44 -4.66 13.16
C ARG A 244 -1.93 -4.81 13.51
N ASP A 245 -2.26 -5.51 14.59
CA ASP A 245 -3.63 -5.68 15.07
C ASP A 245 -4.22 -4.32 15.50
N ALA A 246 -3.46 -3.49 16.23
CA ALA A 246 -3.86 -2.14 16.61
C ALA A 246 -3.96 -1.17 15.40
N GLU A 247 -3.04 -1.28 14.43
CA GLU A 247 -3.11 -0.57 13.14
C GLU A 247 -4.39 -0.96 12.39
N LEU A 248 -4.71 -2.26 12.31
CA LEU A 248 -5.94 -2.80 11.71
C LEU A 248 -7.21 -2.35 12.44
N GLU A 249 -7.20 -2.30 13.79
CA GLU A 249 -8.33 -1.79 14.55
C GLU A 249 -8.54 -0.29 14.27
N HIS A 250 -7.49 0.51 14.25
CA HIS A 250 -7.56 1.92 13.88
C HIS A 250 -8.03 2.14 12.43
N PHE A 251 -7.58 1.31 11.47
CA PHE A 251 -8.10 1.32 10.10
C PHE A 251 -9.58 0.91 10.04
N SER A 252 -10.03 -0.06 10.85
CA SER A 252 -11.43 -0.46 10.97
C SER A 252 -12.30 0.65 11.56
N GLN A 253 -11.83 1.32 12.61
CA GLN A 253 -12.50 2.49 13.20
C GLN A 253 -12.62 3.63 12.19
N ARG A 254 -11.54 3.95 11.45
CA ARG A 254 -11.53 4.97 10.39
C ARG A 254 -12.41 4.60 9.20
N LEU A 255 -12.44 3.33 8.79
CA LEU A 255 -13.35 2.79 7.77
C LEU A 255 -14.82 2.99 8.20
N ASN A 256 -15.14 2.70 9.46
CA ASN A 256 -16.49 2.85 9.99
C ASN A 256 -16.90 4.32 10.14
N GLN A 257 -16.00 5.22 10.56
CA GLN A 257 -16.21 6.68 10.49
C GLN A 257 -16.51 7.14 9.06
N THR A 258 -15.73 6.64 8.08
CA THR A 258 -15.93 6.98 6.65
C THR A 258 -17.28 6.44 6.14
N LYS A 259 -17.70 5.23 6.55
CA LYS A 259 -19.03 4.68 6.25
C LYS A 259 -20.17 5.51 6.84
N ILE A 260 -20.01 6.01 8.07
CA ILE A 260 -20.98 6.89 8.73
C ILE A 260 -21.10 8.21 7.95
N GLN A 261 -19.98 8.86 7.62
CA GLN A 261 -19.97 10.08 6.80
C GLN A 261 -20.61 9.85 5.41
N VAL A 262 -20.35 8.71 4.76
CA VAL A 262 -21.00 8.35 3.48
C VAL A 262 -22.50 8.11 3.65
N TYR A 263 -22.95 7.58 4.79
CA TYR A 263 -24.38 7.43 5.10
C TYR A 263 -25.05 8.78 5.35
N GLU A 264 -24.43 9.66 6.13
CA GLU A 264 -24.88 11.04 6.40
C GLU A 264 -24.99 11.84 5.09
N GLN A 265 -23.95 11.82 4.25
CA GLN A 265 -23.98 12.47 2.93
C GLN A 265 -25.04 11.86 1.98
N LYS A 266 -25.32 10.55 2.09
CA LYS A 266 -26.42 9.91 1.34
C LYS A 266 -27.80 10.34 1.84
N GLN A 267 -27.99 10.58 3.14
CA GLN A 267 -29.25 11.13 3.66
C GLN A 267 -29.39 12.61 3.30
N LEU A 268 -28.33 13.41 3.45
CA LEU A 268 -28.30 14.81 3.03
C LEU A 268 -28.60 14.96 1.52
N ASN A 269 -28.10 14.07 0.67
CA ASN A 269 -28.45 14.06 -0.75
C ASN A 269 -29.89 13.61 -1.02
N LYS A 270 -30.48 12.70 -0.23
CA LYS A 270 -31.91 12.39 -0.32
C LYS A 270 -32.79 13.57 0.09
N GLU A 271 -32.42 14.29 1.16
CA GLU A 271 -33.10 15.51 1.62
C GLU A 271 -32.99 16.63 0.58
N LYS A 272 -31.82 16.80 -0.06
CA LYS A 272 -31.65 17.73 -1.18
C LYS A 272 -32.47 17.33 -2.41
N LEU A 273 -32.59 16.03 -2.72
CA LEU A 273 -33.40 15.54 -3.83
C LEU A 273 -34.91 15.68 -3.55
N SER A 274 -35.38 15.42 -2.33
CA SER A 274 -36.79 15.66 -1.98
C SER A 274 -37.12 17.15 -1.91
N PHE A 275 -36.18 17.99 -1.45
CA PHE A 275 -36.32 19.44 -1.55
C PHE A 275 -36.35 19.93 -3.00
N LEU A 276 -35.43 19.45 -3.86
CA LEU A 276 -35.44 19.74 -5.29
C LEU A 276 -36.79 19.37 -5.90
N HIS A 277 -37.26 18.15 -5.65
CA HIS A 277 -38.54 17.67 -6.19
C HIS A 277 -39.73 18.51 -5.70
N SER A 278 -39.75 18.90 -4.43
CA SER A 278 -40.75 19.83 -3.90
C SER A 278 -40.68 21.22 -4.54
N GLN A 279 -39.49 21.70 -4.93
CA GLN A 279 -39.36 22.94 -5.71
C GLN A 279 -39.75 22.74 -7.19
N GLU A 280 -39.55 21.56 -7.77
CA GLU A 280 -40.06 21.22 -9.10
C GLU A 280 -41.59 21.16 -9.12
N GLU A 281 -42.22 20.52 -8.13
CA GLU A 281 -43.68 20.52 -7.94
C GLU A 281 -44.22 21.94 -7.75
N ASN A 282 -43.61 22.73 -6.85
CA ASN A 282 -43.98 24.13 -6.62
C ASN A 282 -43.83 24.99 -7.89
N ASN A 283 -42.75 24.81 -8.65
CA ASN A 283 -42.57 25.49 -9.94
C ASN A 283 -43.61 25.04 -10.98
N ASN A 284 -43.97 23.75 -11.01
CA ASN A 284 -45.02 23.23 -11.89
C ASN A 284 -46.42 23.77 -11.51
N ASP A 285 -46.71 23.92 -10.23
CA ASP A 285 -47.97 24.52 -9.75
C ASP A 285 -48.01 26.04 -9.98
N VAL A 286 -46.90 26.75 -9.80
CA VAL A 286 -46.77 28.15 -10.25
C VAL A 286 -46.96 28.26 -11.76
N GLN A 287 -46.39 27.34 -12.55
CA GLN A 287 -46.58 27.32 -14.01
C GLN A 287 -48.03 26.99 -14.41
N ARG A 288 -48.74 26.12 -13.66
CA ARG A 288 -50.19 25.90 -13.81
C ARG A 288 -50.97 27.20 -13.52
N CYS A 289 -50.68 27.87 -12.40
CA CYS A 289 -51.30 29.16 -12.05
C CYS A 289 -51.05 30.22 -13.12
N ILE A 290 -49.83 30.29 -13.68
CA ILE A 290 -49.50 31.19 -14.78
C ILE A 290 -50.30 30.83 -16.04
N ASN A 291 -50.41 29.54 -16.41
CA ASN A 291 -51.18 29.10 -17.56
C ASN A 291 -52.69 29.40 -17.40
N GLU A 292 -53.24 29.23 -16.20
CA GLU A 292 -54.63 29.60 -15.88
C GLU A 292 -54.84 31.12 -15.92
N LEU A 293 -53.92 31.91 -15.37
CA LEU A 293 -53.95 33.37 -15.47
C LEU A 293 -53.83 33.84 -16.93
N VAL A 294 -52.97 33.24 -17.74
CA VAL A 294 -52.83 33.54 -19.17
C VAL A 294 -54.12 33.17 -19.93
N LYS A 295 -54.74 32.03 -19.61
CA LYS A 295 -56.05 31.65 -20.17
C LYS A 295 -57.15 32.64 -19.77
N ASN A 296 -57.20 33.05 -18.52
CA ASN A 296 -58.18 34.03 -18.02
C ASN A 296 -57.95 35.40 -18.66
N ILE A 297 -56.69 35.84 -18.84
CA ILE A 297 -56.35 37.08 -19.55
C ILE A 297 -56.75 36.99 -21.03
N ALA A 298 -56.54 35.84 -21.69
CA ALA A 298 -56.99 35.63 -23.07
C ALA A 298 -58.53 35.67 -23.18
N GLN A 299 -59.24 35.05 -22.23
CA GLN A 299 -60.69 35.06 -22.17
C GLN A 299 -61.23 36.48 -21.91
N CYS A 300 -60.70 37.22 -20.93
CA CYS A 300 -61.10 38.62 -20.70
C CYS A 300 -60.75 39.54 -21.87
N LYS A 301 -59.71 39.25 -22.67
CA LYS A 301 -59.44 39.96 -23.93
C LYS A 301 -60.49 39.65 -24.99
N GLN A 302 -60.94 38.40 -25.11
CA GLN A 302 -62.02 38.02 -26.00
C GLN A 302 -63.34 38.68 -25.58
N ASP A 303 -63.68 38.64 -24.29
CA ASP A 303 -64.86 39.31 -23.73
C ASP A 303 -64.83 40.83 -24.01
N LEU A 304 -63.64 41.45 -23.95
CA LEU A 304 -63.44 42.87 -24.26
C LEU A 304 -63.60 43.15 -25.76
N THR A 305 -63.07 42.31 -26.66
CA THR A 305 -63.34 42.48 -28.11
C THR A 305 -64.81 42.25 -28.45
N ASP A 306 -65.44 41.25 -27.83
CA ASP A 306 -66.86 40.91 -28.04
C ASP A 306 -67.81 41.97 -27.48
N THR A 307 -67.41 42.72 -26.45
CA THR A 307 -68.18 43.86 -25.94
C THR A 307 -67.91 45.14 -26.72
N GLU A 308 -66.69 45.34 -27.23
CA GLU A 308 -66.36 46.47 -28.11
C GLU A 308 -67.06 46.35 -29.49
N ILE A 309 -67.18 45.14 -30.04
CA ILE A 309 -68.00 44.87 -31.24
C ILE A 309 -69.46 45.25 -30.96
N LYS A 310 -70.06 44.74 -29.89
CA LYS A 310 -71.45 45.07 -29.50
C LYS A 310 -71.63 46.59 -29.26
N ARG A 311 -70.64 47.26 -28.67
CA ARG A 311 -70.63 48.72 -28.49
C ARG A 311 -70.62 49.46 -29.83
N GLN A 312 -69.89 48.94 -30.83
CA GLN A 312 -69.84 49.49 -32.18
C GLN A 312 -71.14 49.21 -32.97
N ASP A 313 -71.73 48.02 -32.81
CA ASP A 313 -73.04 47.68 -33.38
C ASP A 313 -74.11 48.62 -32.85
N PHE A 314 -74.27 48.74 -31.52
CA PHE A 314 -75.19 49.70 -30.89
C PHE A 314 -74.90 51.16 -31.28
N HIS A 315 -73.64 51.52 -31.51
CA HIS A 315 -73.32 52.86 -32.01
C HIS A 315 -73.83 53.08 -33.44
N SER A 316 -73.73 52.07 -34.31
CA SER A 316 -74.28 52.12 -35.67
C SER A 316 -75.83 52.14 -35.69
N GLU A 317 -76.48 51.40 -34.78
CA GLU A 317 -77.93 51.46 -34.56
C GLU A 317 -78.36 52.85 -34.07
N LEU A 318 -77.63 53.44 -33.12
CA LEU A 318 -77.89 54.79 -32.63
C LEU A 318 -77.65 55.85 -33.71
N GLU A 319 -76.66 55.69 -34.59
CA GLU A 319 -76.53 56.57 -35.76
C GLU A 319 -77.69 56.40 -36.76
N ALA A 320 -78.15 55.17 -37.00
CA ALA A 320 -79.28 54.90 -37.87
C ALA A 320 -80.58 55.51 -37.31
N LEU A 321 -80.83 55.32 -36.02
CA LEU A 321 -81.95 55.94 -35.29
C LEU A 321 -81.83 57.46 -35.27
N LYS A 322 -80.62 58.01 -35.10
CA LYS A 322 -80.41 59.46 -35.22
C LYS A 322 -80.77 59.95 -36.62
N ARG A 323 -80.30 59.27 -37.68
CA ARG A 323 -80.64 59.62 -39.09
C ARG A 323 -82.15 59.55 -39.35
N THR A 324 -82.89 58.61 -38.75
CA THR A 324 -84.36 58.57 -38.89
C THR A 324 -85.07 59.65 -38.06
N VAL A 325 -84.56 60.02 -36.88
CA VAL A 325 -85.09 61.12 -36.06
C VAL A 325 -84.81 62.49 -36.71
N ASP A 326 -83.59 62.72 -37.20
CA ASP A 326 -83.21 63.94 -37.93
C ASP A 326 -84.09 64.10 -39.18
N LYS A 327 -84.37 63.00 -39.91
CA LYS A 327 -85.32 63.02 -41.03
C LYS A 327 -86.76 63.28 -40.57
N ALA A 328 -87.26 62.58 -39.55
CA ALA A 328 -88.61 62.79 -39.05
C ALA A 328 -88.83 64.22 -38.51
N ALA A 329 -87.78 64.86 -37.97
CA ALA A 329 -87.80 66.27 -37.60
C ALA A 329 -87.89 67.19 -38.82
N SER A 330 -87.12 66.91 -39.88
CA SER A 330 -87.20 67.63 -41.17
C SER A 330 -88.58 67.49 -41.82
N ASP A 331 -89.10 66.26 -41.92
CA ASP A 331 -90.42 65.96 -42.50
C ASP A 331 -91.54 66.67 -41.69
N LEU A 332 -91.40 66.76 -40.36
CA LEU A 332 -92.32 67.46 -39.46
C LEU A 332 -92.19 68.99 -39.55
N GLU A 333 -91.00 69.53 -39.78
CA GLU A 333 -90.78 70.96 -40.05
C GLU A 333 -91.34 71.37 -41.41
N GLU A 334 -91.20 70.54 -42.44
CA GLU A 334 -91.87 70.74 -43.73
C GLU A 334 -93.39 70.71 -43.57
N ALA A 335 -93.95 69.72 -42.86
CA ALA A 335 -95.38 69.64 -42.56
C ALA A 335 -95.88 70.85 -41.75
N ARG A 336 -95.06 71.41 -40.85
CA ARG A 336 -95.35 72.68 -40.16
C ARG A 336 -95.36 73.86 -41.12
N ALA A 337 -94.40 73.96 -42.03
CA ALA A 337 -94.34 75.02 -43.04
C ALA A 337 -95.57 74.97 -43.98
N GLN A 338 -95.93 73.78 -44.46
CA GLN A 338 -97.16 73.54 -45.23
C GLN A 338 -98.42 73.91 -44.42
N SER A 339 -98.51 73.53 -43.14
CA SER A 339 -99.63 73.89 -42.26
C SER A 339 -99.76 75.41 -42.05
N VAL A 340 -98.64 76.12 -41.87
CA VAL A 340 -98.61 77.59 -41.77
C VAL A 340 -99.05 78.23 -43.10
N GLN A 341 -98.63 77.70 -44.24
CA GLN A 341 -99.07 78.19 -45.55
C GLN A 341 -100.59 78.01 -45.74
N ILE A 342 -101.13 76.84 -45.43
CA ILE A 342 -102.58 76.57 -45.47
C ILE A 342 -103.36 77.50 -44.53
N LYS A 343 -102.81 77.86 -43.36
CA LYS A 343 -103.41 78.86 -42.45
C LYS A 343 -103.49 80.24 -43.08
N ARG A 344 -102.40 80.76 -43.66
CA ARG A 344 -102.40 82.05 -44.39
C ARG A 344 -103.44 82.06 -45.52
N GLU A 345 -103.51 80.97 -46.28
CA GLU A 345 -104.49 80.86 -47.37
C GLU A 345 -105.93 80.83 -46.84
N LYS A 346 -106.20 80.12 -45.74
CA LYS A 346 -107.49 80.15 -45.06
C LYS A 346 -107.85 81.56 -44.59
N GLU A 347 -106.91 82.25 -43.94
CA GLU A 347 -107.08 83.62 -43.41
C GLU A 347 -107.37 84.62 -44.54
N SER A 348 -106.68 84.52 -45.68
CA SER A 348 -106.96 85.34 -46.87
C SER A 348 -108.37 85.09 -47.44
N LYS A 349 -108.84 83.83 -47.43
CA LYS A 349 -110.17 83.45 -47.90
C LYS A 349 -111.27 83.90 -46.94
N THR A 350 -111.04 83.87 -45.62
CA THR A 350 -112.00 84.41 -44.64
C THR A 350 -112.10 85.94 -44.72
N GLN A 351 -110.98 86.66 -44.83
CA GLN A 351 -110.99 88.12 -44.98
C GLN A 351 -111.73 88.59 -46.26
N ASN A 352 -111.71 87.79 -47.34
CA ASN A 352 -112.46 88.10 -48.55
C ASN A 352 -113.96 87.77 -48.43
N LEU A 353 -114.35 86.74 -47.66
CA LEU A 353 -115.75 86.48 -47.33
C LEU A 353 -116.35 87.56 -46.42
N GLU A 354 -115.57 88.08 -45.47
CA GLU A 354 -115.97 89.11 -44.51
C GLU A 354 -116.31 90.42 -45.23
N LYS A 355 -115.42 90.92 -46.09
CA LYS A 355 -115.66 92.10 -46.95
C LYS A 355 -116.90 91.99 -47.84
N ILE A 356 -117.26 90.77 -48.27
CA ILE A 356 -118.48 90.53 -49.07
C ILE A 356 -119.73 90.59 -48.19
N LYS A 357 -119.68 90.11 -46.94
CA LYS A 357 -120.78 90.25 -45.97
C LYS A 357 -121.03 91.71 -45.61
N ASP A 358 -119.98 92.46 -45.28
CA ASP A 358 -120.06 93.88 -44.94
C ASP A 358 -120.76 94.69 -46.05
N SER A 359 -120.48 94.35 -47.31
CA SER A 359 -121.11 94.97 -48.49
C SER A 359 -122.59 94.62 -48.67
N ILE A 360 -123.07 93.51 -48.11
CA ILE A 360 -124.48 93.07 -48.18
C ILE A 360 -125.26 93.67 -47.00
N GLU A 361 -124.70 93.64 -45.80
CA GLU A 361 -125.34 94.13 -44.58
C GLU A 361 -125.56 95.66 -44.63
N ASN A 362 -124.61 96.42 -45.19
CA ASN A 362 -124.77 97.85 -45.46
C ASN A 362 -125.82 98.19 -46.56
N ALA A 363 -126.18 97.22 -47.41
CA ALA A 363 -127.24 97.39 -48.40
C ALA A 363 -128.62 97.05 -47.80
N GLN A 364 -128.71 96.02 -46.96
CA GLN A 364 -129.96 95.60 -46.32
C GLN A 364 -130.43 96.60 -45.24
N THR A 365 -129.53 97.08 -44.38
CA THR A 365 -129.83 98.05 -43.31
C THR A 365 -130.38 99.39 -43.82
N ARG A 366 -129.96 99.83 -45.02
CA ARG A 366 -130.46 101.05 -45.67
C ARG A 366 -131.85 100.90 -46.30
N LEU A 367 -132.33 99.67 -46.48
CA LEU A 367 -133.61 99.38 -47.14
C LEU A 367 -134.71 99.08 -46.10
N SER A 368 -134.40 98.35 -45.02
CA SER A 368 -135.37 98.04 -43.95
C SER A 368 -135.80 99.23 -43.10
N TYR A 369 -134.93 100.24 -42.93
CA TYR A 369 -135.25 101.43 -42.13
C TYR A 369 -136.36 102.32 -42.72
N ILE A 370 -136.70 102.15 -44.01
CA ILE A 370 -137.62 103.03 -44.74
C ILE A 370 -139.06 102.47 -44.82
N THR A 371 -139.26 101.17 -44.57
CA THR A 371 -140.51 100.49 -44.97
C THR A 371 -141.60 100.32 -43.91
N GLU A 372 -141.28 100.13 -42.61
CA GLU A 372 -142.29 99.70 -41.62
C GLU A 372 -142.23 100.47 -40.29
N SER A 373 -143.40 100.67 -39.65
CA SER A 373 -143.58 101.67 -38.58
C SER A 373 -144.53 101.24 -37.45
N LYS A 374 -144.16 101.57 -36.20
CA LYS A 374 -144.95 101.61 -34.96
C LYS A 374 -145.55 100.29 -34.40
N LEU A 375 -145.05 99.88 -33.22
CA LEU A 375 -145.84 99.91 -31.96
C LEU A 375 -144.90 99.90 -30.72
N THR A 376 -145.44 99.80 -29.50
CA THR A 376 -144.76 100.29 -28.26
C THR A 376 -144.71 99.34 -27.07
N CYS A 377 -143.50 99.23 -26.49
CA CYS A 377 -143.11 99.09 -25.08
C CYS A 377 -143.64 97.98 -24.15
N GLU A 378 -144.91 97.57 -24.18
CA GLU A 378 -145.49 96.86 -23.02
C GLU A 378 -145.09 95.38 -22.91
N GLN A 379 -144.75 94.73 -24.02
CA GLN A 379 -144.41 93.29 -24.04
C GLN A 379 -142.93 92.96 -23.70
N TYR A 380 -142.07 93.97 -23.51
CA TYR A 380 -140.63 93.75 -23.21
C TYR A 380 -140.32 93.51 -21.73
N ALA A 381 -141.28 93.74 -20.81
CA ALA A 381 -141.08 93.57 -19.37
C ALA A 381 -141.21 92.11 -18.92
N ASP A 382 -142.34 91.46 -19.23
CA ASP A 382 -142.70 90.10 -18.77
C ASP A 382 -141.75 88.97 -19.22
N GLU A 383 -140.93 89.23 -20.24
CA GLU A 383 -139.92 88.28 -20.74
C GLU A 383 -138.55 88.51 -20.08
N ALA A 384 -138.23 89.72 -19.64
CA ALA A 384 -136.99 90.04 -18.93
C ALA A 384 -136.96 89.40 -17.53
N ASP A 385 -138.03 89.55 -16.75
CA ASP A 385 -138.11 89.02 -15.37
C ASP A 385 -137.98 87.49 -15.31
N LYS A 386 -138.50 86.78 -16.32
CA LYS A 386 -138.37 85.32 -16.44
C LYS A 386 -136.94 84.86 -16.72
N GLN A 387 -136.16 85.61 -17.48
CA GLN A 387 -134.75 85.27 -17.73
C GLN A 387 -133.89 85.50 -16.50
N LEU A 388 -134.18 86.56 -15.72
CA LEU A 388 -133.38 86.96 -14.56
C LEU A 388 -133.40 85.89 -13.45
N SER A 389 -134.59 85.38 -13.09
CA SER A 389 -134.75 84.32 -12.07
C SER A 389 -133.98 83.02 -12.42
N LEU A 390 -133.88 82.69 -13.70
CA LEU A 390 -133.17 81.49 -14.18
C LEU A 390 -131.64 81.67 -14.11
N GLN A 391 -131.12 82.89 -14.25
CA GLN A 391 -129.70 83.20 -14.06
C GLN A 391 -129.27 83.10 -12.59
N GLU A 392 -130.09 83.60 -11.66
CA GLU A 392 -129.80 83.57 -10.21
C GLU A 392 -129.65 82.14 -9.66
N ALA A 393 -130.52 81.22 -10.10
CA ALA A 393 -130.46 79.81 -9.73
C ALA A 393 -129.13 79.15 -10.17
N ASN A 394 -128.67 79.45 -11.39
CA ASN A 394 -127.41 78.92 -11.93
C ASN A 394 -126.18 79.50 -11.21
N HIS A 395 -126.17 80.80 -10.89
CA HIS A 395 -125.09 81.44 -10.14
C HIS A 395 -124.89 80.78 -8.75
N ASN A 396 -125.98 80.49 -8.05
CA ASN A 396 -125.97 79.86 -6.73
C ASN A 396 -125.46 78.39 -6.77
N ALA A 397 -125.58 77.70 -7.90
CA ALA A 397 -125.00 76.38 -8.10
C ALA A 397 -123.47 76.42 -8.25
N TYR A 398 -122.92 77.34 -9.05
CA TYR A 398 -121.48 77.46 -9.25
C TYR A 398 -120.73 77.86 -7.96
N CYS A 399 -121.29 78.77 -7.16
CA CYS A 399 -120.70 79.14 -5.86
C CYS A 399 -120.55 77.94 -4.90
N LYS A 400 -121.45 76.94 -4.97
CA LYS A 400 -121.38 75.72 -4.17
C LYS A 400 -120.33 74.72 -4.67
N GLN A 401 -120.00 74.71 -5.97
CA GLN A 401 -118.84 73.96 -6.48
C GLN A 401 -117.52 74.65 -6.14
N LEU A 402 -117.45 75.98 -6.30
CA LEU A 402 -116.25 76.77 -6.01
C LEU A 402 -115.73 76.57 -4.58
N ASN A 403 -116.64 76.56 -3.60
CA ASN A 403 -116.28 76.35 -2.19
C ASN A 403 -115.73 74.94 -1.92
N LYS A 404 -116.32 73.89 -2.51
CA LYS A 404 -115.81 72.50 -2.35
C LYS A 404 -114.36 72.36 -2.85
N LEU A 405 -114.07 72.91 -4.03
CA LEU A 405 -112.71 72.92 -4.59
C LEU A 405 -111.73 73.73 -3.73
N ARG A 406 -112.22 74.76 -3.02
CA ARG A 406 -111.42 75.55 -2.06
C ARG A 406 -111.07 74.74 -0.81
N ASP A 407 -112.02 73.99 -0.27
CA ASP A 407 -111.82 73.11 0.89
C ASP A 407 -110.90 71.92 0.55
N GLU A 408 -111.04 71.34 -0.64
CA GLU A 408 -110.16 70.28 -1.14
C GLU A 408 -108.72 70.80 -1.33
N LYS A 409 -108.56 71.98 -1.95
CA LYS A 409 -107.26 72.65 -2.05
C LYS A 409 -106.65 72.90 -0.68
N PHE A 410 -107.42 73.38 0.30
CA PHE A 410 -106.93 73.61 1.66
C PHE A 410 -106.44 72.31 2.33
N LYS A 411 -107.21 71.22 2.24
CA LYS A 411 -106.83 69.90 2.78
C LYS A 411 -105.59 69.31 2.11
N ILE A 412 -105.41 69.51 0.80
CA ILE A 412 -104.19 69.10 0.09
C ILE A 412 -102.98 69.94 0.56
N ASN A 413 -103.15 71.26 0.70
CA ASN A 413 -102.08 72.15 1.14
C ASN A 413 -101.65 71.87 2.60
N GLN A 414 -102.60 71.53 3.47
CA GLN A 414 -102.33 71.09 4.84
C GLN A 414 -101.49 69.79 4.86
N LYS A 415 -101.89 68.77 4.08
CA LYS A 415 -101.10 67.52 3.95
C LYS A 415 -99.71 67.74 3.36
N TYR A 416 -99.55 68.75 2.49
CA TYR A 416 -98.25 69.13 1.95
C TYR A 416 -97.35 69.77 3.01
N GLU A 417 -97.88 70.69 3.84
CA GLU A 417 -97.17 71.24 5.01
C GLU A 417 -96.76 70.13 6.00
N GLU A 418 -97.67 69.20 6.31
CA GLU A 418 -97.42 68.05 7.18
C GLU A 418 -96.28 67.16 6.64
N LEU A 419 -96.32 66.79 5.34
CA LEU A 419 -95.27 66.02 4.69
C LEU A 419 -93.92 66.77 4.69
N ASN A 420 -93.92 68.05 4.34
CA ASN A 420 -92.73 68.92 4.33
C ASN A 420 -92.13 69.07 5.75
N HIS A 421 -92.97 69.08 6.79
CA HIS A 421 -92.52 69.01 8.18
C HIS A 421 -91.87 67.66 8.51
N THR A 422 -92.46 66.53 8.10
CA THR A 422 -91.82 65.20 8.31
C THR A 422 -90.52 65.05 7.52
N GLU A 423 -90.41 65.64 6.32
CA GLU A 423 -89.17 65.65 5.52
C GLU A 423 -88.06 66.43 6.24
N LYS A 424 -88.39 67.58 6.86
CA LYS A 424 -87.45 68.36 7.68
C LYS A 424 -86.99 67.59 8.92
N LEU A 425 -87.89 66.91 9.60
CA LEU A 425 -87.56 66.05 10.75
C LEU A 425 -86.69 64.85 10.33
N LEU A 426 -86.98 64.21 9.20
CA LEU A 426 -86.16 63.12 8.66
C LEU A 426 -84.77 63.62 8.24
N LYS A 427 -84.65 64.79 7.59
CA LYS A 427 -83.36 65.42 7.28
C LYS A 427 -82.56 65.75 8.54
N GLN A 428 -83.20 66.23 9.60
CA GLN A 428 -82.55 66.43 10.90
C GLN A 428 -82.08 65.09 11.51
N ALA A 429 -82.91 64.05 11.50
CA ALA A 429 -82.54 62.72 11.98
C ALA A 429 -81.38 62.09 11.18
N ILE A 430 -81.37 62.25 9.85
CA ILE A 430 -80.25 61.85 8.98
C ILE A 430 -78.99 62.63 9.32
N SER A 431 -79.06 63.96 9.48
CA SER A 431 -77.88 64.75 9.85
C SER A 431 -77.32 64.34 11.22
N GLY A 432 -78.20 64.01 12.18
CA GLY A 432 -77.81 63.46 13.47
C GLY A 432 -77.15 62.07 13.36
N SER A 433 -77.67 61.19 12.50
CA SER A 433 -77.07 59.86 12.27
C SER A 433 -75.76 59.93 11.50
N GLU A 434 -75.55 60.93 10.63
CA GLU A 434 -74.24 61.18 10.06
C GLU A 434 -73.24 61.72 11.09
N ILE A 435 -73.66 62.57 12.02
CA ILE A 435 -72.80 63.06 13.10
C ILE A 435 -72.40 61.92 14.03
N THR A 436 -73.34 61.03 14.42
CA THR A 436 -72.98 59.84 15.19
C THR A 436 -72.11 58.87 14.39
N LYS A 437 -72.32 58.72 13.08
CA LYS A 437 -71.42 57.95 12.19
C LYS A 437 -70.01 58.55 12.14
N ARG A 438 -69.86 59.88 12.01
CA ARG A 438 -68.53 60.54 12.07
C ARG A 438 -67.87 60.32 13.44
N ASN A 439 -68.61 60.50 14.54
CA ASN A 439 -68.10 60.27 15.89
C ASN A 439 -67.70 58.80 16.15
N LEU A 440 -68.40 57.85 15.54
CA LEU A 440 -68.05 56.42 15.58
C LEU A 440 -66.85 56.10 14.70
N ASN A 441 -66.73 56.69 13.51
CA ASN A 441 -65.52 56.57 12.68
C ASN A 441 -64.29 57.15 13.40
N GLU A 442 -64.40 58.33 14.00
CA GLU A 442 -63.34 58.89 14.86
C GLU A 442 -63.01 57.96 16.05
N LYS A 443 -63.99 57.22 16.57
CA LYS A 443 -63.78 56.23 17.64
C LYS A 443 -63.02 55.00 17.12
N VAL A 444 -63.32 54.55 15.91
CA VAL A 444 -62.58 53.48 15.20
C VAL A 444 -61.15 53.91 14.93
N GLU A 445 -60.92 55.08 14.31
CA GLU A 445 -59.57 55.61 14.07
C GLU A 445 -58.75 55.75 15.37
N LYS A 446 -59.38 56.15 16.48
CA LYS A 446 -58.74 56.24 17.80
C LYS A 446 -58.48 54.86 18.43
N LEU A 447 -59.24 53.82 18.07
CA LEU A 447 -58.98 52.43 18.46
C LEU A 447 -57.90 51.79 17.58
N ASP A 448 -57.89 52.04 16.27
CA ASP A 448 -56.86 51.56 15.34
C ASP A 448 -55.49 52.19 15.68
N ALA A 449 -55.47 53.49 16.01
CA ALA A 449 -54.28 54.17 16.52
C ALA A 449 -53.85 53.70 17.92
N GLN A 450 -54.73 53.05 18.69
CA GLN A 450 -54.37 52.36 19.93
C GLN A 450 -53.88 50.94 19.66
N LEU A 451 -54.46 50.23 18.69
CA LEU A 451 -54.05 48.90 18.25
C LEU A 451 -52.65 48.91 17.62
N LEU A 452 -52.35 49.90 16.77
CA LEU A 452 -50.99 50.14 16.25
C LEU A 452 -49.98 50.37 17.38
N LYS A 453 -50.35 51.17 18.40
CA LYS A 453 -49.48 51.39 19.57
C LYS A 453 -49.34 50.14 20.45
N GLN A 454 -50.39 49.33 20.56
CA GLN A 454 -50.31 48.02 21.22
C GLN A 454 -49.44 47.05 20.43
N GLN A 455 -49.48 47.08 19.09
CA GLN A 455 -48.62 46.28 18.22
C GLN A 455 -47.15 46.75 18.28
N GLU A 456 -46.88 48.05 18.35
CA GLU A 456 -45.53 48.57 18.66
C GLU A 456 -45.05 48.13 20.05
N VAL A 457 -45.92 48.15 21.06
CA VAL A 457 -45.59 47.68 22.41
C VAL A 457 -45.36 46.17 22.43
N LEU A 458 -46.15 45.39 21.69
CA LEU A 458 -45.94 43.96 21.50
C LEU A 458 -44.59 43.71 20.80
N TYR A 459 -44.28 44.31 19.65
CA TYR A 459 -42.97 44.14 19.02
C TYR A 459 -41.78 44.57 19.91
N ARG A 460 -41.94 45.62 20.73
CA ARG A 460 -40.94 45.99 21.75
C ARG A 460 -40.85 44.96 22.87
N GLN A 461 -41.96 44.34 23.28
CA GLN A 461 -41.99 43.27 24.26
C GLN A 461 -41.42 41.96 23.69
N ASP A 462 -41.79 41.56 22.47
CA ASP A 462 -41.24 40.40 21.75
C ASP A 462 -39.73 40.54 21.54
N PHE A 463 -39.23 41.72 21.17
CA PHE A 463 -37.79 41.98 21.07
C PHE A 463 -37.10 41.88 22.44
N ASN A 464 -37.73 42.38 23.50
CA ASN A 464 -37.23 42.22 24.87
C ASN A 464 -37.30 40.76 25.34
N VAL A 465 -38.32 39.99 24.93
CA VAL A 465 -38.46 38.55 25.17
C VAL A 465 -37.34 37.82 24.45
N GLN A 466 -37.11 38.05 23.16
CA GLN A 466 -35.99 37.44 22.41
C GLN A 466 -34.62 37.80 23.00
N LEU A 467 -34.44 39.02 23.53
CA LEU A 467 -33.23 39.40 24.26
C LEU A 467 -33.10 38.67 25.61
N LEU A 468 -34.20 38.51 26.34
CA LEU A 468 -34.26 37.77 27.60
C LEU A 468 -34.10 36.26 27.38
N GLU A 469 -34.66 35.68 26.32
CA GLU A 469 -34.49 34.29 25.90
C GLU A 469 -33.04 34.04 25.49
N ARG A 470 -32.45 34.89 24.62
CA ARG A 470 -31.01 34.84 24.32
C ARG A 470 -30.14 34.98 25.57
N ARG A 471 -30.57 35.73 26.58
CA ARG A 471 -29.89 35.83 27.88
C ARG A 471 -30.12 34.58 28.75
N ILE A 472 -31.31 34.00 28.74
CA ILE A 472 -31.71 32.82 29.51
C ILE A 472 -31.02 31.58 28.95
N SER A 473 -31.02 31.34 27.63
CA SER A 473 -30.23 30.25 27.02
C SER A 473 -28.74 30.38 27.35
N LYS A 474 -28.17 31.59 27.24
CA LYS A 474 -26.79 31.86 27.67
C LYS A 474 -26.53 31.56 29.16
N MET A 475 -27.49 31.82 30.05
CA MET A 475 -27.37 31.52 31.48
C MET A 475 -27.74 30.07 31.85
N LYS A 476 -28.52 29.37 31.02
CA LYS A 476 -28.84 27.93 31.14
C LYS A 476 -27.70 27.02 30.66
N GLY A 477 -26.71 27.55 29.94
CA GLY A 477 -25.64 26.76 29.32
C GLY A 477 -25.95 26.27 27.89
N GLU A 478 -27.07 26.70 27.31
CA GLU A 478 -27.40 26.60 25.89
C GLU A 478 -26.52 27.59 25.11
N GLN A 479 -25.24 27.26 24.98
CA GLN A 479 -24.37 27.84 23.96
C GLN A 479 -24.83 27.36 22.58
N SER A 480 -24.45 28.06 21.50
CA SER A 480 -24.68 27.58 20.12
C SER A 480 -24.20 26.14 19.99
N VAL A 481 -24.87 25.32 19.17
CA VAL A 481 -24.49 23.92 18.95
C VAL A 481 -23.02 23.83 18.52
N GLU A 482 -22.59 24.71 17.60
CA GLU A 482 -21.18 24.89 17.23
C GLU A 482 -20.24 25.14 18.42
N GLN A 483 -20.65 25.95 19.41
CA GLN A 483 -19.80 26.24 20.57
C GLN A 483 -19.75 25.06 21.55
N GLN A 484 -20.80 24.23 21.63
CA GLN A 484 -20.73 22.96 22.33
C GLN A 484 -19.91 21.93 21.55
N GLU A 485 -19.99 21.90 20.22
CA GLU A 485 -19.23 20.99 19.35
C GLU A 485 -17.74 21.34 19.33
N ILE A 486 -17.36 22.61 19.19
CA ILE A 486 -15.97 23.07 19.30
C ILE A 486 -15.41 22.72 20.69
N LYS A 487 -16.21 22.85 21.76
CA LYS A 487 -15.77 22.44 23.11
C LYS A 487 -15.70 20.93 23.29
N LYS A 488 -16.64 20.15 22.75
CA LYS A 488 -16.59 18.69 22.75
C LYS A 488 -15.38 18.20 21.96
N ALA A 489 -15.19 18.68 20.74
CA ALA A 489 -14.02 18.40 19.91
C ALA A 489 -12.71 18.76 20.64
N LYS A 490 -12.62 19.91 21.33
CA LYS A 490 -11.44 20.26 22.14
C LYS A 490 -11.28 19.36 23.38
N ILE A 491 -12.36 18.86 23.98
CA ILE A 491 -12.32 17.85 25.05
C ILE A 491 -11.89 16.48 24.50
N ASP A 492 -12.38 16.07 23.34
CA ASP A 492 -12.04 14.82 22.67
C ASP A 492 -10.57 14.83 22.18
N GLU A 493 -10.09 15.99 21.74
CA GLU A 493 -8.69 16.24 21.40
C GLU A 493 -7.80 16.24 22.66
N LEU A 494 -8.16 16.98 23.71
CA LEU A 494 -7.41 16.98 24.98
C LEU A 494 -7.45 15.63 25.71
N THR A 495 -8.50 14.84 25.55
CA THR A 495 -8.57 13.46 26.10
C THR A 495 -7.81 12.46 25.23
N LYS A 496 -7.75 12.64 23.90
CA LYS A 496 -6.78 11.92 23.05
C LYS A 496 -5.34 12.24 23.44
N GLU A 497 -4.98 13.53 23.52
CA GLU A 497 -3.65 13.95 24.01
C GLU A 497 -3.38 13.36 25.40
N LEU A 498 -4.32 13.42 26.34
CA LEU A 498 -4.15 12.83 27.68
C LEU A 498 -3.96 11.31 27.62
N ASN A 499 -4.73 10.59 26.80
CA ASN A 499 -4.60 9.14 26.63
C ASN A 499 -3.29 8.74 25.94
N GLU A 500 -2.81 9.52 24.97
CA GLU A 500 -1.49 9.37 24.34
C GLU A 500 -0.35 9.67 25.35
N ARG A 501 -0.50 10.69 26.19
CA ARG A 501 0.45 10.99 27.28
C ARG A 501 0.45 9.88 28.33
N ILE A 502 -0.72 9.35 28.72
CA ILE A 502 -0.83 8.20 29.63
C ILE A 502 -0.20 6.96 28.98
N SER A 503 -0.43 6.71 27.69
CA SER A 503 0.17 5.59 26.96
C SER A 503 1.69 5.71 26.89
N THR A 504 2.23 6.89 26.57
CA THR A 504 3.69 7.12 26.59
C THR A 504 4.29 7.03 28.00
N VAL A 505 3.59 7.49 29.04
CA VAL A 505 4.02 7.30 30.44
C VAL A 505 3.99 5.82 30.85
N ASN A 506 2.97 5.06 30.43
CA ASN A 506 2.87 3.62 30.69
C ASN A 506 3.96 2.83 29.92
N LEU A 507 4.29 3.23 28.68
CA LEU A 507 5.39 2.66 27.92
C LEU A 507 6.74 2.98 28.58
N LEU A 508 6.99 4.25 28.93
CA LEU A 508 8.22 4.70 29.59
C LEU A 508 8.40 4.06 30.96
N THR A 509 7.35 3.92 31.78
CA THR A 509 7.44 3.24 33.08
C THR A 509 7.67 1.73 32.95
N ASN A 510 7.10 1.07 31.93
CA ASN A 510 7.45 -0.32 31.62
C ASN A 510 8.90 -0.47 31.13
N GLN A 511 9.38 0.44 30.27
CA GLN A 511 10.77 0.49 29.84
C GLN A 511 11.73 0.75 31.01
N LEU A 512 11.40 1.68 31.91
CA LEU A 512 12.16 1.96 33.13
C LEU A 512 12.12 0.76 34.10
N GLY A 513 10.99 0.04 34.17
CA GLY A 513 10.88 -1.23 34.89
C GLY A 513 11.77 -2.34 34.31
N ASN A 514 11.85 -2.45 32.98
CA ASN A 514 12.76 -3.37 32.29
C ASN A 514 14.23 -2.99 32.50
N LEU A 515 14.59 -1.71 32.31
CA LEU A 515 15.93 -1.19 32.60
C LEU A 515 16.31 -1.40 34.06
N ARG A 516 15.38 -1.22 35.01
CA ARG A 516 15.63 -1.48 36.43
C ARG A 516 15.88 -2.96 36.69
N ARG A 517 15.12 -3.88 36.08
CA ARG A 517 15.37 -5.34 36.14
C ARG A 517 16.74 -5.68 35.55
N GLU A 518 17.07 -5.14 34.38
CA GLU A 518 18.33 -5.40 33.69
C GLU A 518 19.55 -4.87 34.46
N VAL A 519 19.46 -3.67 35.05
CA VAL A 519 20.48 -3.15 35.97
C VAL A 519 20.66 -4.04 37.21
N HIS A 520 19.62 -4.71 37.70
CA HIS A 520 19.77 -5.69 38.79
C HIS A 520 20.39 -7.02 38.31
N ARG A 521 20.10 -7.46 37.07
CA ARG A 521 20.75 -8.62 36.45
C ARG A 521 22.25 -8.37 36.29
N VAL A 522 22.62 -7.28 35.62
CA VAL A 522 24.01 -6.89 35.37
C VAL A 522 24.76 -6.64 36.68
N LYS A 523 24.14 -6.06 37.71
CA LYS A 523 24.79 -5.92 39.04
C LYS A 523 25.09 -7.27 39.70
N ARG A 524 24.17 -8.24 39.67
CA ARG A 524 24.44 -9.59 40.19
C ARG A 524 25.51 -10.31 39.39
N GLU A 525 25.50 -10.19 38.07
CA GLU A 525 26.52 -10.80 37.22
C GLU A 525 27.90 -10.17 37.46
N HIS A 526 27.96 -8.85 37.64
CA HIS A 526 29.19 -8.16 38.05
C HIS A 526 29.66 -8.59 39.45
N GLU A 527 28.77 -8.74 40.42
CA GLU A 527 29.09 -9.23 41.78
C GLU A 527 29.60 -10.68 41.77
N ILE A 528 28.99 -11.56 40.96
CA ILE A 528 29.46 -12.93 40.74
C ILE A 528 30.84 -12.95 40.04
N LEU A 529 31.06 -12.08 39.06
CA LEU A 529 32.36 -11.96 38.38
C LEU A 529 33.44 -11.36 39.28
N LEU A 530 33.10 -10.38 40.14
CA LEU A 530 34.00 -9.81 41.15
C LEU A 530 34.44 -10.89 42.14
N ASN A 531 33.49 -11.66 42.69
CA ASN A 531 33.78 -12.76 43.61
C ASN A 531 34.64 -13.84 42.94
N LYS A 532 34.36 -14.18 41.67
CA LYS A 532 35.22 -15.08 40.88
C LYS A 532 36.62 -14.53 40.68
N ASN A 533 36.76 -13.24 40.38
CA ASN A 533 38.06 -12.60 40.22
C ASN A 533 38.86 -12.66 41.52
N VAL A 534 38.25 -12.35 42.66
CA VAL A 534 38.88 -12.49 43.99
C VAL A 534 39.28 -13.95 44.27
N THR A 535 38.48 -14.96 43.88
CA THR A 535 38.92 -16.36 44.04
C THR A 535 40.08 -16.75 43.11
N LEU A 536 40.12 -16.22 41.88
CA LEU A 536 41.21 -16.46 40.92
C LEU A 536 42.50 -15.72 41.32
N GLU A 537 42.38 -14.50 41.84
CA GLU A 537 43.48 -13.71 42.40
C GLU A 537 44.09 -14.42 43.61
N ASN A 538 43.26 -14.95 44.52
CA ASN A 538 43.73 -15.79 45.62
C ASN A 538 44.42 -17.07 45.15
N GLN A 539 43.89 -17.75 44.12
CA GLN A 539 44.52 -18.94 43.52
C GLN A 539 45.84 -18.61 42.81
N LEU A 540 45.93 -17.46 42.14
CA LEU A 540 47.17 -16.97 41.54
C LEU A 540 48.22 -16.71 42.63
N ASN A 541 47.85 -15.98 43.69
CA ASN A 541 48.72 -15.71 44.83
C ASN A 541 49.21 -16.99 45.53
N THR A 542 48.39 -18.05 45.65
CA THR A 542 48.86 -19.34 46.17
C THR A 542 49.80 -20.05 45.20
N ASN A 543 49.49 -20.06 43.90
CA ASN A 543 50.32 -20.71 42.88
C ASN A 543 51.68 -19.99 42.72
N GLU A 544 51.71 -18.66 42.84
CA GLU A 544 52.94 -17.87 42.88
C GLU A 544 53.77 -18.20 44.12
N LEU A 545 53.15 -18.30 45.31
CA LEU A 545 53.85 -18.70 46.54
C LEU A 545 54.41 -20.13 46.45
N GLU A 546 53.64 -21.08 45.90
CA GLU A 546 54.10 -22.46 45.67
C GLU A 546 55.27 -22.49 44.66
N MET A 547 55.17 -21.76 43.55
CA MET A 547 56.27 -21.62 42.59
C MET A 547 57.52 -21.02 43.25
N ASP A 548 57.36 -20.02 44.12
CA ASP A 548 58.45 -19.35 44.83
C ASP A 548 59.11 -20.26 45.89
N ILE A 549 58.34 -21.18 46.49
CA ILE A 549 58.87 -22.28 47.32
C ILE A 549 59.65 -23.28 46.45
N MET A 550 59.06 -23.74 45.33
CA MET A 550 59.70 -24.69 44.42
C MET A 550 61.00 -24.16 43.82
N TYR A 551 61.11 -22.86 43.52
CA TYR A 551 62.38 -22.23 43.13
C TYR A 551 63.43 -22.30 44.23
N LYS A 552 63.06 -21.98 45.48
CA LYS A 552 63.97 -22.06 46.64
C LYS A 552 64.40 -23.50 46.94
N GLU A 553 63.55 -24.50 46.69
CA GLU A 553 63.93 -25.91 46.81
C GLU A 553 64.85 -26.36 45.67
N LYS A 554 64.55 -25.99 44.42
CA LYS A 554 65.45 -26.20 43.27
C LYS A 554 66.83 -25.59 43.53
N GLU A 555 66.90 -24.40 44.13
CA GLU A 555 68.17 -23.76 44.49
C GLU A 555 68.92 -24.54 45.59
N LYS A 556 68.24 -24.96 46.67
CA LYS A 556 68.82 -25.85 47.70
C LYS A 556 69.38 -27.14 47.09
N HIS A 557 68.64 -27.77 46.17
CA HIS A 557 69.10 -28.99 45.48
C HIS A 557 70.29 -28.74 44.57
N SER A 558 70.32 -27.62 43.82
CA SER A 558 71.47 -27.21 43.01
C SER A 558 72.72 -26.97 43.87
N ASN A 559 72.57 -26.23 44.98
CA ASN A 559 73.65 -25.97 45.93
C ASN A 559 74.17 -27.26 46.59
N ASN A 560 73.29 -28.22 46.88
CA ASN A 560 73.70 -29.53 47.41
C ASN A 560 74.38 -30.43 46.35
N LEU A 561 73.92 -30.40 45.09
CA LEU A 561 74.61 -31.06 43.98
C LEU A 561 76.02 -30.49 43.77
N GLN A 562 76.19 -29.17 43.88
CA GLN A 562 77.50 -28.52 43.78
C GLN A 562 78.44 -28.94 44.92
N LYS A 563 77.95 -29.02 46.17
CA LYS A 563 78.73 -29.57 47.31
C LYS A 563 79.18 -31.01 47.05
N LEU A 564 78.25 -31.89 46.66
CA LEU A 564 78.54 -33.30 46.35
C LEU A 564 79.53 -33.44 45.18
N LEU A 565 79.49 -32.53 44.19
CA LEU A 565 80.47 -32.50 43.09
C LEU A 565 81.87 -32.11 43.60
N VAL A 566 81.96 -31.13 44.51
CA VAL A 566 83.22 -30.73 45.15
C VAL A 566 83.77 -31.87 46.03
N GLU A 567 82.94 -32.51 46.84
CA GLU A 567 83.33 -33.69 47.64
C GLU A 567 83.82 -34.85 46.76
N LYS A 568 83.11 -35.16 45.67
CA LYS A 568 83.51 -36.16 44.67
C LYS A 568 84.85 -35.83 44.03
N ASN A 569 85.13 -34.55 43.78
CA ASN A 569 86.42 -34.10 43.23
C ASN A 569 87.55 -34.12 44.27
N LEU A 570 87.27 -33.77 45.54
CA LEU A 570 88.19 -33.93 46.67
C LEU A 570 88.56 -35.41 46.86
N LYS A 571 87.58 -36.32 46.87
CA LYS A 571 87.82 -37.76 46.97
C LYS A 571 88.56 -38.33 45.76
N LYS A 572 88.30 -37.85 44.54
CA LYS A 572 89.14 -38.17 43.36
C LYS A 572 90.60 -37.72 43.53
N LEU A 573 90.84 -36.56 44.13
CA LEU A 573 92.19 -36.03 44.38
C LEU A 573 92.89 -36.82 45.50
N GLU A 574 92.17 -37.19 46.56
CA GLU A 574 92.65 -38.08 47.62
C GLU A 574 93.03 -39.46 47.08
N VAL A 575 92.18 -40.08 46.25
CA VAL A 575 92.49 -41.33 45.56
C VAL A 575 93.74 -41.17 44.68
N LYS A 576 93.83 -40.14 43.84
CA LYS A 576 95.04 -39.88 43.02
C LYS A 576 96.31 -39.71 43.86
N ARG A 577 96.22 -39.09 45.05
CA ARG A 577 97.35 -38.97 45.99
C ARG A 577 97.76 -40.33 46.55
N LEU A 578 96.79 -41.18 46.90
CA LEU A 578 97.04 -42.54 47.40
C LEU A 578 97.59 -43.46 46.29
N THR A 579 97.10 -43.36 45.06
CA THR A 579 97.65 -44.09 43.90
C THR A 579 99.11 -43.72 43.66
N LYS A 580 99.45 -42.42 43.64
CA LYS A 580 100.85 -41.98 43.52
C LYS A 580 101.74 -42.42 44.68
N LEU A 581 101.20 -42.50 45.89
CA LEU A 581 101.93 -43.03 47.05
C LEU A 581 102.19 -44.53 46.90
N PHE A 582 101.22 -45.29 46.39
CA PHE A 582 101.35 -46.71 46.09
C PHE A 582 102.33 -46.99 44.96
N GLU A 583 102.28 -46.22 43.87
CA GLU A 583 103.26 -46.23 42.77
C GLU A 583 104.68 -46.05 43.34
N GLN A 584 104.92 -44.99 44.14
CA GLN A 584 106.22 -44.75 44.79
C GLN A 584 106.69 -45.87 45.73
N TYR A 585 105.79 -46.64 46.35
CA TYR A 585 106.16 -47.82 47.15
C TYR A 585 106.42 -49.05 46.28
N SER A 586 105.71 -49.21 45.17
CA SER A 586 105.95 -50.25 44.17
C SER A 586 107.30 -50.05 43.49
N ASP A 587 107.62 -48.82 43.08
CA ASP A 587 108.91 -48.46 42.48
C ASP A 587 110.07 -48.71 43.45
N LYS A 588 109.97 -48.25 44.71
CA LYS A 588 110.97 -48.56 45.75
C LYS A 588 111.14 -50.05 46.01
N LYS A 589 110.06 -50.84 45.96
CA LYS A 589 110.13 -52.30 46.09
C LYS A 589 110.82 -52.92 44.88
N TYR A 590 110.54 -52.43 43.68
CA TYR A 590 111.18 -52.87 42.44
C TYR A 590 112.68 -52.53 42.42
N ASP A 591 113.07 -51.32 42.81
CA ASP A 591 114.47 -50.91 42.96
C ASP A 591 115.21 -51.76 43.99
N LEU A 592 114.59 -52.06 45.13
CA LEU A 592 115.16 -52.96 46.15
C LEU A 592 115.31 -54.40 45.63
N GLN A 593 114.31 -54.92 44.90
CA GLN A 593 114.38 -56.25 44.30
C GLN A 593 115.46 -56.29 43.22
N LYS A 594 115.55 -55.28 42.35
CA LYS A 594 116.59 -55.14 41.34
C LYS A 594 117.98 -55.10 41.98
N ALA A 595 118.18 -54.28 43.03
CA ALA A 595 119.45 -54.21 43.75
C ALA A 595 119.81 -55.55 44.42
N TYR A 596 118.81 -56.31 44.90
CA TYR A 596 119.00 -57.65 45.44
C TYR A 596 119.36 -58.69 44.36
N GLU A 597 118.76 -58.61 43.17
CA GLU A 597 119.08 -59.45 42.02
C GLU A 597 120.45 -59.12 41.41
N GLU A 598 120.81 -57.83 41.31
CA GLU A 598 122.14 -57.36 40.94
C GLU A 598 123.19 -57.80 41.97
N LEU A 599 122.91 -57.66 43.28
CA LEU A 599 123.80 -58.17 44.33
C LEU A 599 123.98 -59.69 44.22
N ASN A 600 122.91 -60.47 44.06
CA ASN A 600 123.00 -61.92 43.83
C ASN A 600 123.77 -62.27 42.54
N SER A 601 123.65 -61.46 41.49
CA SER A 601 124.45 -61.61 40.27
C SER A 601 125.93 -61.35 40.55
N THR A 602 126.29 -60.29 41.27
CA THR A 602 127.69 -60.05 41.67
C THR A 602 128.22 -61.13 42.63
N ILE A 603 127.38 -61.69 43.52
CA ILE A 603 127.76 -62.81 44.39
C ILE A 603 128.03 -64.06 43.55
N LYS A 604 127.17 -64.39 42.58
CA LYS A 604 127.41 -65.50 41.64
C LYS A 604 128.67 -65.27 40.80
N GLN A 605 128.86 -64.08 40.26
CA GLN A 605 130.10 -63.72 39.56
C GLN A 605 131.33 -63.77 40.48
N ARG A 606 131.20 -63.47 41.77
CA ARG A 606 132.29 -63.62 42.75
C ARG A 606 132.55 -65.07 43.13
N THR A 607 131.55 -65.94 43.25
CA THR A 607 131.77 -67.38 43.49
C THR A 607 132.24 -68.12 42.24
N GLU A 608 131.83 -67.67 41.05
CA GLU A 608 132.41 -68.10 39.77
C GLU A 608 133.83 -67.56 39.60
N GLN A 609 134.13 -66.31 39.96
CA GLN A 609 135.51 -65.79 40.01
C GLN A 609 136.35 -66.57 41.02
N ILE A 610 135.84 -66.92 42.19
CA ILE A 610 136.56 -67.75 43.18
C ILE A 610 136.75 -69.17 42.63
N ASN A 611 135.76 -69.79 41.99
CA ASN A 611 135.94 -71.07 41.29
C ASN A 611 136.91 -70.96 40.11
N LEU A 612 136.92 -69.84 39.38
CA LEU A 612 137.90 -69.56 38.33
C LEU A 612 139.28 -69.31 38.90
N HIS A 613 139.42 -68.67 40.07
CA HIS A 613 140.69 -68.53 40.78
C HIS A 613 141.14 -69.86 41.40
N GLN A 614 140.24 -70.73 41.84
CA GLN A 614 140.56 -72.03 42.42
C GLN A 614 140.88 -73.07 41.34
N THR A 615 140.18 -73.03 40.20
CA THR A 615 140.55 -73.80 39.00
C THR A 615 141.74 -73.19 38.26
N MET A 616 141.99 -71.88 38.37
CA MET A 616 143.23 -71.23 37.91
C MET A 616 144.40 -71.53 38.84
N LEU A 617 144.21 -71.65 40.16
CA LEU A 617 145.20 -72.15 41.12
C LEU A 617 145.48 -73.64 40.89
N ASN A 618 144.47 -74.47 40.65
CA ASN A 618 144.66 -75.86 40.25
C ASN A 618 145.31 -75.97 38.86
N LYS A 619 144.99 -75.05 37.93
CA LYS A 619 145.73 -74.90 36.67
C LYS A 619 147.13 -74.34 36.90
N GLN A 620 147.41 -73.53 37.91
CA GLN A 620 148.77 -73.05 38.23
C GLN A 620 149.58 -74.14 38.92
N ILE A 621 148.98 -74.99 39.74
CA ILE A 621 149.63 -76.21 40.25
C ILE A 621 149.96 -77.15 39.08
N LYS A 622 149.04 -77.30 38.10
CA LYS A 622 149.29 -78.08 36.87
C LYS A 622 150.22 -77.39 35.86
N MET A 623 150.20 -76.06 35.75
CA MET A 623 151.06 -75.25 34.88
C MET A 623 152.45 -75.14 35.47
N TYR A 624 152.62 -74.99 36.79
CA TYR A 624 153.92 -75.16 37.43
C TYR A 624 154.41 -76.60 37.27
N ALA A 625 153.55 -77.63 37.37
CA ALA A 625 153.95 -79.00 37.03
C ALA A 625 154.33 -79.16 35.54
N SER A 626 153.66 -78.46 34.61
CA SER A 626 153.92 -78.54 33.17
C SER A 626 154.99 -77.57 32.68
N GLU A 627 155.30 -76.48 33.37
CA GLU A 627 156.38 -75.52 33.10
C GLU A 627 157.66 -75.97 33.80
N ASN A 628 157.59 -76.62 34.97
CA ASN A 628 158.62 -77.55 35.42
C ASN A 628 158.82 -78.73 34.43
N SER A 629 157.96 -78.85 33.42
CA SER A 629 158.13 -79.71 32.22
C SER A 629 158.18 -78.95 30.88
N GLN A 630 158.23 -77.61 30.86
CA GLN A 630 158.13 -76.78 29.63
C GLN A 630 158.94 -75.46 29.63
N LEU A 631 159.35 -74.88 30.76
CA LEU A 631 160.68 -74.24 30.86
C LEU A 631 161.79 -75.28 30.64
N ASN A 632 161.47 -76.53 30.98
CA ASN A 632 162.14 -77.76 30.53
C ASN A 632 162.12 -77.95 28.96
N ILE A 633 161.55 -77.00 28.19
CA ILE A 633 161.42 -77.03 26.72
C ILE A 633 161.68 -75.65 26.06
N GLU A 634 160.82 -74.64 26.30
CA GLU A 634 160.67 -73.43 25.47
C GLU A 634 161.53 -72.23 25.92
N ILE A 635 162.81 -72.49 26.17
CA ILE A 635 163.84 -71.45 26.38
C ILE A 635 164.14 -70.73 24.99
N GLN A 636 163.18 -69.89 24.46
CA GLN A 636 163.02 -69.49 22.99
C GLN A 636 162.52 -68.01 22.56
N GLU A 637 161.43 -67.79 21.74
CA GLU A 637 161.34 -66.77 20.59
C GLU A 637 160.24 -65.57 20.49
N ARG A 638 159.89 -65.10 19.25
CA ARG A 638 158.69 -64.34 18.68
C ARG A 638 158.72 -62.76 18.51
N LYS A 639 157.80 -62.14 17.68
CA LYS A 639 157.18 -60.72 17.65
C LYS A 639 156.88 -60.08 16.21
N SER A 640 156.10 -58.96 16.02
CA SER A 640 155.52 -58.46 14.69
C SER A 640 155.11 -56.92 14.51
N LYS A 641 154.45 -56.45 13.39
CA LYS A 641 154.11 -55.01 12.96
C LYS A 641 152.88 -54.79 11.97
N VAL A 642 152.35 -53.55 11.73
CA VAL A 642 151.24 -53.11 10.74
C VAL A 642 151.07 -51.54 10.55
N ASP A 643 150.23 -50.94 9.62
CA ASP A 643 149.36 -49.67 9.72
C ASP A 643 148.97 -48.76 8.43
N LYS A 644 147.81 -48.00 8.45
CA LYS A 644 147.34 -46.64 7.91
C LYS A 644 146.71 -46.15 6.50
N LEU A 645 145.60 -45.34 6.58
CA LEU A 645 145.24 -43.95 5.99
C LEU A 645 144.22 -43.57 4.80
N ILE A 646 143.56 -42.36 4.93
CA ILE A 646 142.84 -41.33 4.03
C ILE A 646 141.44 -41.50 3.31
N LYS A 647 140.47 -40.51 3.42
CA LYS A 647 139.64 -39.80 2.35
C LYS A 647 138.44 -38.88 2.86
N ARG A 648 137.81 -38.01 2.01
CA ARG A 648 136.65 -37.05 2.31
C ARG A 648 136.00 -36.34 1.05
N TYR A 649 134.82 -35.64 1.19
CA TYR A 649 134.25 -34.42 0.48
C TYR A 649 132.98 -34.46 -0.47
N GLU A 650 132.46 -33.28 -0.92
CA GLU A 650 131.35 -32.86 -1.88
C GLU A 650 129.81 -32.72 -1.49
N ILE A 651 129.06 -31.68 -2.02
CA ILE A 651 127.63 -31.28 -1.67
C ILE A 651 126.92 -30.13 -2.55
N ILE A 652 125.56 -29.87 -2.43
CA ILE A 652 124.68 -28.62 -2.67
C ILE A 652 123.98 -28.26 -4.07
N THR A 653 122.68 -27.72 -4.16
CA THR A 653 122.01 -26.72 -5.17
C THR A 653 120.38 -26.67 -5.45
N SER A 654 119.62 -25.48 -5.65
CA SER A 654 118.32 -25.09 -6.50
C SER A 654 116.77 -24.66 -6.04
N LEU A 655 115.85 -23.86 -6.80
CA LEU A 655 114.34 -23.37 -6.55
C LEU A 655 113.36 -22.50 -7.62
N MET A 656 111.95 -22.23 -7.50
CA MET A 656 110.90 -21.12 -8.04
C MET A 656 109.45 -21.45 -8.79
N ALA A 657 108.28 -20.71 -9.21
CA ALA A 657 107.33 -19.44 -9.04
C ALA A 657 105.88 -19.28 -9.90
N PRO A 658 104.81 -18.31 -9.74
CA PRO A 658 103.32 -18.23 -10.32
C PRO A 658 102.42 -16.86 -10.75
N SER A 659 101.09 -16.80 -11.25
CA SER A 659 100.12 -15.57 -11.61
C SER A 659 98.50 -15.66 -12.03
N ASP A 660 97.58 -14.59 -12.33
CA ASP A 660 95.99 -14.54 -12.59
C ASP A 660 95.10 -13.24 -13.22
N GLY A 661 93.69 -13.18 -13.54
CA GLY A 661 92.73 -11.96 -13.99
C GLY A 661 91.14 -11.98 -14.57
N GLU A 662 90.26 -10.87 -14.77
CA GLU A 662 88.72 -10.70 -15.25
C GLU A 662 88.13 -9.26 -15.89
N GLU A 663 86.89 -8.65 -16.29
CA GLU A 663 85.30 -8.69 -16.50
C GLU A 663 84.53 -7.43 -17.32
N THR A 664 83.18 -7.29 -17.77
CA THR A 664 82.18 -6.03 -18.05
C THR A 664 80.75 -6.01 -18.91
N ARG A 665 79.82 -4.92 -19.00
CA ARG A 665 78.41 -4.73 -19.74
C ARG A 665 77.93 -3.28 -20.33
N ASN A 666 76.96 -3.07 -21.31
CA ASN A 666 76.71 -1.80 -22.19
C ASN A 666 75.23 -1.25 -22.65
N GLN A 667 75.10 -0.29 -23.64
CA GLN A 667 74.05 0.77 -23.98
C GLN A 667 73.33 0.75 -25.39
N THR A 668 72.01 1.11 -25.55
CA THR A 668 71.31 1.37 -26.88
C THR A 668 70.00 2.22 -26.91
N TYR A 669 69.08 2.10 -25.93
CA TYR A 669 67.62 2.41 -26.04
C TYR A 669 67.14 3.77 -26.61
N TYR A 670 67.86 4.89 -26.38
CA TYR A 670 67.27 6.24 -26.50
C TYR A 670 67.13 6.82 -27.92
N LEU A 671 67.67 6.16 -28.96
CA LEU A 671 67.78 6.78 -30.29
C LEU A 671 66.46 6.79 -31.10
N ILE A 672 65.51 5.91 -30.79
CA ILE A 672 64.36 5.60 -31.67
C ILE A 672 63.20 6.60 -31.52
N ARG A 673 63.01 7.22 -30.34
CA ARG A 673 61.79 8.00 -30.04
C ARG A 673 61.75 9.39 -30.70
N ALA A 674 62.87 9.93 -31.19
CA ALA A 674 62.96 11.31 -31.69
C ALA A 674 62.56 11.50 -33.16
N ALA A 675 62.21 10.42 -33.89
CA ALA A 675 62.05 10.47 -35.34
C ALA A 675 60.63 10.76 -35.85
N GLN A 676 59.58 10.48 -35.05
CA GLN A 676 58.20 10.40 -35.56
C GLN A 676 57.43 11.73 -35.56
N ASP A 677 57.75 12.68 -34.67
CA ASP A 677 56.96 13.92 -34.52
C ASP A 677 57.15 14.95 -35.66
N LYS A 678 58.05 14.70 -36.61
CA LYS A 678 58.43 15.67 -37.66
C LYS A 678 57.52 15.70 -38.89
N GLU A 679 56.82 14.60 -39.21
CA GLU A 679 56.09 14.47 -40.48
C GLU A 679 54.71 15.16 -40.47
N LEU A 680 54.03 15.20 -39.33
CA LEU A 680 52.63 15.63 -39.23
C LEU A 680 52.39 17.12 -39.50
N LEU A 681 53.42 17.96 -39.47
CA LEU A 681 53.28 19.41 -39.56
C LEU A 681 53.13 19.94 -41.01
N GLN A 682 53.50 19.15 -42.01
CA GLN A 682 53.65 19.65 -43.40
C GLN A 682 52.35 19.60 -44.24
N ARG A 683 51.35 18.79 -43.87
CA ARG A 683 50.10 18.60 -44.65
C ARG A 683 49.01 19.67 -44.44
N LYS A 684 49.33 20.83 -43.84
CA LYS A 684 48.36 21.91 -43.55
C LYS A 684 48.51 23.19 -44.36
N GLY A 685 49.47 23.25 -45.31
CA GLY A 685 49.69 24.43 -46.15
C GLY A 685 48.76 24.52 -47.37
N ASP A 686 48.67 23.44 -48.14
CA ASP A 686 48.28 23.48 -49.56
C ASP A 686 46.77 23.73 -49.84
N THR A 687 45.94 23.88 -48.81
CA THR A 687 44.47 23.93 -48.94
C THR A 687 43.86 25.34 -49.05
N LEU A 688 44.66 26.42 -48.95
CA LEU A 688 44.15 27.80 -48.85
C LEU A 688 44.19 28.62 -50.15
N ASP A 689 45.00 28.25 -51.13
CA ASP A 689 45.27 29.12 -52.30
C ASP A 689 44.22 29.05 -53.44
N THR A 690 43.17 28.21 -53.32
CA THR A 690 42.29 27.88 -54.46
C THR A 690 41.05 28.75 -54.63
N GLU A 691 40.56 29.45 -53.61
CA GLU A 691 39.22 30.10 -53.65
C GLU A 691 39.18 31.45 -54.39
N VAL A 692 40.31 32.13 -54.61
CA VAL A 692 40.34 33.59 -54.85
C VAL A 692 39.95 34.04 -56.28
N ARG A 693 39.97 33.15 -57.29
CA ARG A 693 40.03 33.55 -58.72
C ARG A 693 38.71 33.70 -59.49
N THR A 694 37.55 33.65 -58.83
CA THR A 694 36.26 33.39 -59.52
C THR A 694 35.30 34.58 -59.67
N LEU A 695 35.59 35.76 -59.09
CA LEU A 695 34.56 36.79 -58.83
C LEU A 695 34.47 37.97 -59.81
N GLU A 696 35.28 38.04 -60.88
CA GLU A 696 35.56 39.34 -61.55
C GLU A 696 34.87 39.60 -62.92
N GLN A 697 34.02 38.71 -63.46
CA GLN A 697 33.64 38.76 -64.90
C GLN A 697 32.22 39.25 -65.29
N GLU A 698 31.31 39.57 -64.37
CA GLU A 698 29.85 39.57 -64.68
C GLU A 698 29.17 40.88 -65.13
N ILE A 699 29.80 42.06 -65.03
CA ILE A 699 29.05 43.33 -64.84
C ILE A 699 28.42 44.01 -66.10
N ILE A 700 28.83 43.69 -67.33
CA ILE A 700 28.78 44.65 -68.46
C ILE A 700 27.45 44.74 -69.28
N ALA A 701 26.44 43.89 -69.05
CA ALA A 701 25.51 43.50 -70.13
C ALA A 701 24.09 44.16 -70.24
N LEU A 702 23.75 45.25 -69.52
CA LEU A 702 22.33 45.47 -69.11
C LEU A 702 21.44 46.56 -69.79
N GLU A 703 21.94 47.54 -70.56
CA GLU A 703 21.14 48.79 -70.79
C GLU A 703 20.08 48.79 -71.92
N ASN A 704 20.25 48.03 -73.02
CA ASN A 704 19.54 48.32 -74.30
C ASN A 704 18.03 47.95 -74.39
N THR A 705 17.41 47.43 -73.34
CA THR A 705 16.14 46.69 -73.41
C THR A 705 14.86 47.53 -73.23
N LEU A 706 14.96 48.76 -72.75
CA LEU A 706 13.84 49.45 -72.10
C LEU A 706 12.78 50.06 -73.04
N ALA A 707 13.15 50.45 -74.27
CA ALA A 707 12.31 51.31 -75.12
C ALA A 707 11.07 50.63 -75.73
N LEU A 708 11.12 49.31 -75.99
CA LEU A 708 10.11 48.59 -76.77
C LEU A 708 8.81 48.31 -75.97
N MET A 709 8.89 48.40 -74.63
CA MET A 709 7.86 47.91 -73.70
C MET A 709 6.56 48.74 -73.67
N ASN A 710 6.62 50.05 -73.95
CA ASN A 710 5.50 50.96 -73.67
C ASN A 710 4.30 50.86 -74.64
N GLY A 711 4.51 50.38 -75.87
CA GLY A 711 3.42 50.29 -76.87
C GLY A 711 2.34 49.27 -76.48
N CYS A 712 2.76 48.07 -76.07
CA CYS A 712 1.89 46.92 -75.77
C CYS A 712 0.83 47.23 -74.69
N ASN A 713 1.22 48.01 -73.68
CA ASN A 713 0.41 48.35 -72.51
C ASN A 713 -0.88 49.11 -72.84
N THR A 714 -1.02 49.66 -74.04
CA THR A 714 -2.22 50.43 -74.44
C THR A 714 -3.40 49.52 -74.76
N VAL A 715 -3.20 48.47 -75.55
CA VAL A 715 -4.29 47.60 -76.04
C VAL A 715 -4.66 46.50 -75.05
N TYR A 716 -3.72 46.07 -74.19
CA TYR A 716 -3.98 45.19 -73.03
C TYR A 716 -5.10 45.71 -72.10
N ARG A 717 -5.48 46.98 -72.18
CA ARG A 717 -6.57 47.56 -71.38
C ARG A 717 -7.96 47.34 -71.98
N MET A 718 -8.07 46.97 -73.26
CA MET A 718 -9.35 46.70 -73.92
C MET A 718 -9.83 45.24 -73.76
N SER A 719 -8.91 44.30 -73.51
CA SER A 719 -9.19 42.87 -73.37
C SER A 719 -9.92 42.46 -72.09
N HIS A 720 -10.10 43.37 -71.13
CA HIS A 720 -10.63 43.10 -69.79
C HIS A 720 -12.03 43.72 -69.55
N SER A 721 -12.86 43.79 -70.58
CA SER A 721 -14.29 44.17 -70.46
C SER A 721 -15.18 42.92 -70.37
N GLN A 722 -16.25 42.96 -69.56
CA GLN A 722 -17.10 41.78 -69.30
C GLN A 722 -18.15 41.53 -70.38
N LEU A 723 -18.46 40.25 -70.61
CA LEU A 723 -19.50 39.77 -71.53
C LEU A 723 -20.89 39.71 -70.86
N PRO A 724 -22.01 39.66 -71.62
CA PRO A 724 -23.38 39.76 -71.09
C PRO A 724 -23.98 38.41 -70.64
N ASP A 725 -24.94 38.45 -69.71
CA ASP A 725 -25.50 37.32 -68.94
C ASP A 725 -26.22 36.19 -69.73
N ASN A 726 -26.31 36.26 -71.06
CA ASN A 726 -27.09 35.32 -71.90
C ASN A 726 -26.23 34.22 -72.58
N ALA A 727 -25.01 33.96 -72.13
CA ALA A 727 -24.13 32.93 -72.70
C ALA A 727 -24.50 31.49 -72.26
N GLU A 728 -24.40 30.52 -73.18
CA GLU A 728 -24.73 29.10 -72.94
C GLU A 728 -23.91 28.48 -71.79
N GLU A 729 -22.68 28.95 -71.60
CA GLU A 729 -21.75 28.47 -70.56
C GLU A 729 -22.31 28.68 -69.14
N ILE A 730 -23.07 29.75 -68.92
CA ILE A 730 -23.73 30.03 -67.62
C ILE A 730 -24.90 29.06 -67.40
N GLN A 731 -25.65 28.71 -68.45
CA GLN A 731 -26.77 27.77 -68.33
C GLN A 731 -26.28 26.37 -67.94
N GLN A 732 -25.23 25.86 -68.61
CA GLN A 732 -24.62 24.57 -68.26
C GLN A 732 -24.08 24.58 -66.82
N GLN A 733 -23.52 25.70 -66.35
CA GLN A 733 -23.09 25.85 -64.96
C GLN A 733 -24.27 25.80 -63.97
N THR A 734 -25.45 26.34 -64.31
CA THR A 734 -26.65 26.21 -63.46
C THR A 734 -27.20 24.79 -63.41
N GLU A 735 -27.26 24.07 -64.54
CA GLU A 735 -27.72 22.68 -64.56
C GLU A 735 -26.82 21.74 -63.74
N LEU A 736 -25.50 21.91 -63.86
CA LEU A 736 -24.54 21.09 -63.10
C LEU A 736 -24.65 21.33 -61.59
N ASN A 737 -24.86 22.59 -61.17
CA ASN A 737 -25.11 22.94 -59.78
C ASN A 737 -26.42 22.32 -59.24
N GLU A 738 -27.48 22.29 -60.04
CA GLU A 738 -28.74 21.68 -59.62
C GLU A 738 -28.65 20.14 -59.55
N GLN A 739 -27.85 19.49 -60.40
CA GLN A 739 -27.50 18.08 -60.26
C GLN A 739 -26.72 17.79 -58.96
N ILE A 740 -25.73 18.62 -58.63
CA ILE A 740 -25.00 18.54 -57.35
C ILE A 740 -25.95 18.72 -56.15
N ARG A 741 -26.91 19.65 -56.25
CA ARG A 741 -27.95 19.87 -55.24
C ARG A 741 -28.85 18.64 -55.05
N VAL A 742 -29.30 18.00 -56.13
CA VAL A 742 -30.09 16.76 -56.07
C VAL A 742 -29.30 15.61 -55.43
N LEU A 743 -28.03 15.43 -55.80
CA LEU A 743 -27.16 14.43 -55.17
C LEU A 743 -26.89 14.73 -53.69
N SER A 744 -26.76 16.00 -53.29
CA SER A 744 -26.65 16.43 -51.89
C SER A 744 -27.92 16.10 -51.09
N ILE A 745 -29.11 16.34 -51.66
CA ILE A 745 -30.39 15.98 -51.05
C ILE A 745 -30.51 14.46 -50.91
N LYS A 746 -30.15 13.69 -51.95
CA LYS A 746 -30.13 12.21 -51.86
C LYS A 746 -29.18 11.74 -50.76
N SER A 747 -27.96 12.26 -50.70
CA SER A 747 -27.00 11.90 -49.65
C SER A 747 -27.53 12.20 -48.24
N ARG A 748 -28.26 13.32 -48.05
CA ARG A 748 -28.94 13.61 -46.78
C ARG A 748 -30.04 12.61 -46.46
N TYR A 749 -30.87 12.22 -47.44
CA TYR A 749 -31.91 11.20 -47.26
C TYR A 749 -31.30 9.83 -46.91
N ASP A 750 -30.26 9.40 -47.63
CA ASP A 750 -29.56 8.14 -47.36
C ASP A 750 -28.91 8.15 -45.97
N ASN A 751 -28.37 9.29 -45.52
CA ASN A 751 -27.84 9.45 -44.15
C ASN A 751 -28.94 9.42 -43.06
N VAL A 752 -30.12 10.01 -43.32
CA VAL A 752 -31.26 9.90 -42.38
C VAL A 752 -31.74 8.46 -42.29
N ARG A 753 -31.90 7.79 -43.43
CA ARG A 753 -32.29 6.37 -43.50
C ARG A 753 -31.25 5.45 -42.85
N LEU A 754 -29.97 5.78 -42.91
CA LEU A 754 -28.90 5.04 -42.22
C LEU A 754 -28.97 5.26 -40.70
N LYS A 755 -29.34 6.45 -40.21
CA LYS A 755 -29.65 6.68 -38.80
C LYS A 755 -30.91 5.95 -38.34
N GLU A 756 -31.98 5.94 -39.15
CA GLU A 756 -33.20 5.16 -38.87
C GLU A 756 -32.88 3.67 -38.75
N LEU A 757 -32.05 3.13 -39.67
CA LEU A 757 -31.55 1.76 -39.59
C LEU A 757 -30.67 1.51 -38.36
N GLN A 758 -29.82 2.46 -37.98
CA GLN A 758 -28.97 2.36 -36.78
C GLN A 758 -29.79 2.43 -35.48
N GLU A 759 -30.83 3.26 -35.43
CA GLU A 759 -31.80 3.28 -34.32
C GLU A 759 -32.63 2.01 -34.26
N LEU A 760 -33.06 1.46 -35.41
CA LEU A 760 -33.76 0.17 -35.46
C LEU A 760 -32.84 -0.98 -35.05
N TYR A 761 -31.55 -0.91 -35.37
CA TYR A 761 -30.55 -1.86 -34.89
C TYR A 761 -30.34 -1.73 -33.37
N SER A 762 -30.18 -0.52 -32.84
CA SER A 762 -30.10 -0.28 -31.38
C SER A 762 -31.34 -0.82 -30.66
N LYS A 763 -32.54 -0.54 -31.16
CA LYS A 763 -33.80 -1.04 -30.59
C LYS A 763 -33.92 -2.56 -30.71
N MET A 764 -33.38 -3.17 -31.77
CA MET A 764 -33.30 -4.62 -31.93
C MET A 764 -32.30 -5.24 -30.94
N GLU A 765 -31.13 -4.63 -30.75
CA GLU A 765 -30.08 -5.04 -29.82
C GLU A 765 -30.55 -4.89 -28.36
N GLU A 766 -31.18 -3.77 -28.01
CA GLU A 766 -31.90 -3.56 -26.74
C GLU A 766 -32.99 -4.62 -26.53
N SER A 767 -33.76 -4.97 -27.57
CA SER A 767 -34.77 -6.05 -27.47
C SER A 767 -34.14 -7.43 -27.35
N SER A 768 -32.96 -7.67 -27.94
CA SER A 768 -32.21 -8.92 -27.76
C SER A 768 -31.68 -9.02 -26.34
N ILE A 769 -31.12 -7.95 -25.78
CA ILE A 769 -30.66 -7.88 -24.39
C ILE A 769 -31.84 -8.10 -23.43
N GLN A 770 -33.01 -7.50 -23.71
CA GLN A 770 -34.23 -7.76 -22.94
C GLN A 770 -34.64 -9.24 -23.03
N LEU A 771 -34.70 -9.81 -24.24
CA LEU A 771 -35.00 -11.23 -24.46
C LEU A 771 -33.97 -12.15 -23.78
N ASP A 772 -32.69 -11.82 -23.76
CA ASP A 772 -31.64 -12.57 -23.06
C ASP A 772 -31.83 -12.49 -21.54
N THR A 773 -32.21 -11.33 -20.98
CA THR A 773 -32.56 -11.22 -19.56
C THR A 773 -33.84 -11.96 -19.19
N ASP A 774 -34.85 -11.96 -20.07
CA ASP A 774 -36.07 -12.75 -19.88
C ASP A 774 -35.77 -14.25 -20.02
N ILE A 775 -34.93 -14.65 -20.97
CA ILE A 775 -34.44 -16.03 -21.12
C ILE A 775 -33.66 -16.48 -19.88
N ASP A 776 -32.84 -15.63 -19.27
CA ASP A 776 -32.16 -15.95 -18.00
C ASP A 776 -33.12 -15.99 -16.81
N LEU A 777 -34.12 -15.10 -16.75
CA LEU A 777 -35.21 -15.19 -15.77
C LEU A 777 -36.03 -16.48 -15.95
N TYR A 778 -36.30 -16.91 -17.18
CA TYR A 778 -36.97 -18.17 -17.49
C TYR A 778 -36.08 -19.38 -17.20
N LYS A 779 -34.77 -19.34 -17.47
CA LYS A 779 -33.83 -20.39 -17.00
C LYS A 779 -33.85 -20.51 -15.49
N ASP A 780 -33.92 -19.39 -14.75
CA ASP A 780 -33.97 -19.41 -13.29
C ASP A 780 -35.33 -19.82 -12.73
N GLN A 781 -36.43 -19.50 -13.40
CA GLN A 781 -37.75 -20.07 -13.11
C GLN A 781 -37.75 -21.59 -13.39
N THR A 782 -37.19 -22.04 -14.52
CA THR A 782 -37.05 -23.46 -14.85
C THR A 782 -36.20 -24.18 -13.80
N LYS A 783 -35.03 -23.67 -13.40
CA LYS A 783 -34.22 -24.24 -12.28
C LYS A 783 -34.99 -24.32 -10.96
N ARG A 784 -35.90 -23.37 -10.68
CA ARG A 784 -36.76 -23.40 -9.47
C ARG A 784 -37.84 -24.47 -9.61
N LEU A 785 -38.47 -24.57 -10.78
CA LEU A 785 -39.48 -25.58 -11.09
C LEU A 785 -38.87 -26.99 -11.18
N GLU A 786 -37.65 -27.16 -11.70
CA GLU A 786 -36.87 -28.40 -11.67
C GLU A 786 -36.60 -28.84 -10.23
N LYS A 787 -36.14 -27.92 -9.35
CA LYS A 787 -35.97 -28.20 -7.92
C LYS A 787 -37.28 -28.47 -7.20
N GLU A 788 -38.37 -27.82 -7.57
CA GLU A 788 -39.69 -28.14 -7.01
C GLU A 788 -40.19 -29.50 -7.52
N VAL A 789 -39.97 -29.84 -8.78
CA VAL A 789 -40.28 -31.15 -9.37
C VAL A 789 -39.43 -32.25 -8.75
N GLU A 790 -38.14 -32.01 -8.47
CA GLU A 790 -37.26 -32.93 -7.74
C GLU A 790 -37.73 -33.11 -6.28
N GLN A 791 -38.19 -32.03 -5.63
CA GLN A 791 -38.84 -32.12 -4.32
C GLN A 791 -40.18 -32.85 -4.38
N LYS A 792 -41.01 -32.64 -5.41
CA LYS A 792 -42.26 -33.39 -5.61
C LYS A 792 -41.97 -34.85 -5.93
N LEU A 793 -40.96 -35.16 -6.74
CA LEU A 793 -40.56 -36.52 -7.11
C LEU A 793 -40.03 -37.28 -5.90
N THR A 794 -39.13 -36.69 -5.11
CA THR A 794 -38.69 -37.30 -3.85
C THR A 794 -39.82 -37.37 -2.81
N GLU A 795 -40.80 -36.46 -2.82
CA GLU A 795 -42.02 -36.62 -1.98
C GLU A 795 -42.97 -37.68 -2.52
N ILE A 796 -43.07 -37.87 -3.83
CA ILE A 796 -43.77 -38.95 -4.52
C ILE A 796 -43.06 -40.29 -4.26
N GLU A 797 -41.73 -40.35 -4.15
CA GLU A 797 -41.01 -41.55 -3.70
C GLU A 797 -41.23 -41.83 -2.21
N LYS A 798 -41.24 -40.79 -1.36
CA LYS A 798 -41.64 -40.94 0.06
C LYS A 798 -43.09 -41.42 0.17
N GLN A 799 -44.00 -40.95 -0.68
CA GLN A 799 -45.40 -41.38 -0.72
C GLN A 799 -45.56 -42.76 -1.36
N ASN A 800 -44.83 -43.10 -2.42
CA ASN A 800 -44.85 -44.43 -3.06
C ASN A 800 -44.22 -45.49 -2.16
N THR A 801 -43.15 -45.17 -1.41
CA THR A 801 -42.61 -46.10 -0.41
C THR A 801 -43.47 -46.17 0.85
N ARG A 802 -44.27 -45.16 1.17
CA ARG A 802 -45.37 -45.27 2.15
C ARG A 802 -46.52 -46.12 1.59
N LEU A 803 -46.84 -45.98 0.29
CA LEU A 803 -47.91 -46.68 -0.42
C LEU A 803 -47.58 -48.17 -0.58
N THR A 804 -46.37 -48.55 -0.98
CA THR A 804 -45.96 -49.96 -1.03
C THR A 804 -45.97 -50.57 0.37
N ARG A 805 -45.42 -49.87 1.38
CA ARG A 805 -45.54 -50.29 2.80
C ARG A 805 -46.99 -50.30 3.31
N ALA A 806 -47.92 -49.59 2.68
CA ALA A 806 -49.35 -49.64 2.98
C ALA A 806 -50.05 -50.77 2.20
N LEU A 807 -49.64 -51.07 0.97
CA LEU A 807 -50.13 -52.16 0.13
C LEU A 807 -49.61 -53.51 0.60
N GLU A 808 -48.41 -53.60 1.16
CA GLU A 808 -47.90 -54.79 1.87
C GLU A 808 -48.71 -55.05 3.15
N ARG A 809 -49.00 -53.99 3.92
CA ARG A 809 -49.90 -54.06 5.09
C ARG A 809 -51.33 -54.39 4.66
N LEU A 810 -51.81 -53.88 3.53
CA LEU A 810 -53.15 -54.14 3.00
C LEU A 810 -53.25 -55.48 2.27
N GLN A 811 -52.15 -56.07 1.79
CA GLN A 811 -52.09 -57.47 1.39
C GLN A 811 -52.09 -58.39 2.62
N LYS A 812 -51.36 -58.04 3.68
CA LYS A 812 -51.48 -58.73 4.98
C LYS A 812 -52.91 -58.61 5.54
N ALA A 813 -53.56 -57.45 5.42
CA ALA A 813 -54.95 -57.25 5.81
C ALA A 813 -55.94 -57.96 4.86
N LYS A 814 -55.74 -57.99 3.54
CA LYS A 814 -56.58 -58.78 2.61
C LYS A 814 -56.44 -60.29 2.79
N ARG A 815 -55.38 -60.76 3.46
CA ARG A 815 -55.25 -62.15 3.96
C ARG A 815 -55.99 -62.39 5.28
N LEU A 816 -56.50 -61.34 5.94
CA LEU A 816 -57.28 -61.37 7.18
C LEU A 816 -58.74 -60.92 6.98
N VAL A 817 -59.04 -60.19 5.90
CA VAL A 817 -60.34 -59.59 5.56
C VAL A 817 -60.83 -60.17 4.23
N LYS A 818 -60.74 -61.50 4.09
CA LYS A 818 -61.39 -62.24 2.99
C LYS A 818 -62.75 -62.81 3.40
N ASP A 819 -63.01 -62.91 4.70
CA ASP A 819 -64.09 -63.75 5.24
C ASP A 819 -65.35 -62.95 5.63
N ASN A 820 -65.20 -61.73 6.18
CA ASN A 820 -66.34 -60.86 6.54
C ASN A 820 -66.33 -59.57 5.71
N ARG A 821 -67.42 -59.28 4.99
CA ARG A 821 -67.61 -58.02 4.23
C ARG A 821 -68.88 -57.24 4.60
N ASP A 822 -69.89 -57.92 5.13
CA ASP A 822 -71.28 -57.41 5.06
C ASP A 822 -71.71 -56.55 6.26
N GLU A 823 -70.89 -56.47 7.32
CA GLU A 823 -71.20 -55.68 8.53
C GLU A 823 -70.93 -54.17 8.38
N MET A 824 -70.18 -53.75 7.36
CA MET A 824 -69.63 -52.39 7.27
C MET A 824 -70.59 -51.34 6.67
N GLU A 825 -71.63 -51.74 5.94
CA GLU A 825 -72.62 -50.80 5.36
C GLU A 825 -73.60 -50.24 6.41
N ALA A 826 -73.85 -50.97 7.51
CA ALA A 826 -74.78 -50.56 8.56
C ALA A 826 -74.28 -49.39 9.42
N ASP A 827 -72.96 -49.30 9.67
CA ASP A 827 -72.36 -48.21 10.45
C ASP A 827 -72.37 -46.86 9.70
N ILE A 828 -72.35 -46.90 8.36
CA ILE A 828 -72.37 -45.68 7.53
C ILE A 828 -73.76 -45.02 7.56
N GLN A 829 -74.84 -45.81 7.47
CA GLN A 829 -76.21 -45.28 7.55
C GLN A 829 -76.53 -44.70 8.93
N THR A 830 -76.09 -45.36 10.01
CA THR A 830 -76.31 -44.89 11.39
C THR A 830 -75.49 -43.63 11.74
N ARG A 831 -74.41 -43.35 11.01
CA ARG A 831 -73.62 -42.12 11.17
C ARG A 831 -74.30 -40.90 10.53
N LEU A 832 -74.75 -41.03 9.27
CA LEU A 832 -75.45 -39.96 8.54
C LEU A 832 -76.73 -39.50 9.26
N SER A 833 -77.48 -40.42 9.87
CA SER A 833 -78.69 -40.06 10.65
C SER A 833 -78.41 -39.20 11.88
N LYS A 834 -77.22 -39.28 12.50
CA LYS A 834 -76.87 -38.44 13.66
C LYS A 834 -76.53 -37.00 13.28
N GLU A 835 -75.91 -36.80 12.12
CA GLU A 835 -75.54 -35.47 11.61
C GLU A 835 -76.79 -34.68 11.20
N LEU A 836 -77.78 -35.35 10.60
CA LEU A 836 -79.06 -34.73 10.22
C LEU A 836 -79.87 -34.27 11.45
N VAL A 837 -79.91 -35.08 12.51
CA VAL A 837 -80.59 -34.73 13.78
C VAL A 837 -79.92 -33.55 14.49
N THR A 838 -78.58 -33.50 14.53
CA THR A 838 -77.85 -32.41 15.19
C THR A 838 -77.94 -31.07 14.44
N TYR A 839 -78.11 -31.09 13.11
CA TYR A 839 -78.41 -29.88 12.34
C TYR A 839 -79.79 -29.32 12.67
N ALA A 840 -80.83 -30.17 12.72
CA ALA A 840 -82.21 -29.75 13.00
C ALA A 840 -82.39 -29.11 14.39
N ILE A 841 -81.70 -29.63 15.42
CA ILE A 841 -81.75 -29.09 16.78
C ILE A 841 -81.18 -27.66 16.84
N ASN A 842 -80.08 -27.39 16.12
CA ASN A 842 -79.47 -26.06 16.09
C ASN A 842 -80.34 -25.02 15.37
N ASP A 843 -81.07 -25.38 14.30
CA ASP A 843 -81.97 -24.42 13.64
C ASP A 843 -83.18 -24.08 14.51
N LEU A 844 -83.73 -25.05 15.24
CA LEU A 844 -84.81 -24.82 16.22
C LEU A 844 -84.35 -23.91 17.38
N LEU A 845 -83.19 -24.18 17.98
CA LEU A 845 -82.64 -23.32 19.04
C LEU A 845 -82.35 -21.89 18.57
N ASN A 846 -81.90 -21.70 17.32
CA ASN A 846 -81.68 -20.37 16.77
C ASN A 846 -82.96 -19.56 16.57
N ARG A 847 -84.09 -20.22 16.24
CA ARG A 847 -85.40 -19.55 16.07
C ARG A 847 -86.05 -19.12 17.40
N ILE A 848 -85.70 -19.76 18.51
CA ILE A 848 -86.29 -19.49 19.85
C ILE A 848 -85.60 -18.30 20.57
N LYS A 849 -84.49 -17.78 20.04
CA LYS A 849 -83.66 -16.70 20.65
C LYS A 849 -84.35 -15.36 20.96
N GLY A 850 -85.62 -15.17 20.59
CA GLY A 850 -86.40 -13.99 20.97
C GLY A 850 -86.83 -13.98 22.45
N ASP A 851 -87.24 -15.14 22.98
CA ASP A 851 -87.79 -15.27 24.34
C ASP A 851 -86.84 -16.06 25.24
N ILE A 852 -86.10 -15.34 26.09
CA ILE A 852 -85.04 -15.90 26.95
C ILE A 852 -85.56 -17.01 27.88
N THR A 853 -86.76 -16.85 28.45
CA THR A 853 -87.38 -17.86 29.33
C THR A 853 -87.76 -19.15 28.59
N ILE A 854 -88.17 -19.05 27.33
CA ILE A 854 -88.50 -20.20 26.48
C ILE A 854 -87.19 -20.87 26.00
N TYR A 855 -86.16 -20.07 25.70
CA TYR A 855 -84.83 -20.57 25.36
C TYR A 855 -84.21 -21.39 26.51
N GLU A 856 -84.26 -20.89 27.75
CA GLU A 856 -83.77 -21.63 28.92
C GLU A 856 -84.58 -22.91 29.21
N GLN A 857 -85.92 -22.86 29.09
CA GLN A 857 -86.74 -24.08 29.22
C GLN A 857 -86.44 -25.11 28.13
N ALA A 858 -86.30 -24.69 26.86
CA ALA A 858 -85.92 -25.57 25.77
C ALA A 858 -84.52 -26.17 25.98
N GLN A 859 -83.54 -25.37 26.43
CA GLN A 859 -82.20 -25.83 26.74
C GLN A 859 -82.16 -26.84 27.89
N ALA A 860 -82.99 -26.64 28.94
CA ALA A 860 -83.12 -27.58 30.04
C ALA A 860 -83.74 -28.93 29.61
N ILE A 861 -84.80 -28.90 28.78
CA ILE A 861 -85.48 -30.10 28.27
C ILE A 861 -84.59 -30.89 27.29
N LEU A 862 -83.86 -30.20 26.40
CA LEU A 862 -82.92 -30.85 25.48
C LEU A 862 -81.72 -31.47 26.23
N SER A 863 -81.28 -30.84 27.32
CA SER A 863 -80.21 -31.37 28.18
C SER A 863 -80.65 -32.62 28.95
N SER A 864 -81.89 -32.66 29.46
CA SER A 864 -82.42 -33.85 30.16
C SER A 864 -82.71 -35.03 29.22
N ALA A 865 -82.87 -34.77 27.92
CA ALA A 865 -82.96 -35.79 26.87
C ALA A 865 -81.58 -36.32 26.37
N GLY A 866 -80.46 -35.80 26.87
CA GLY A 866 -79.12 -36.35 26.62
C GLY A 866 -78.50 -36.01 25.26
N LEU A 867 -78.90 -34.90 24.63
CA LEU A 867 -78.38 -34.47 23.32
C LEU A 867 -77.39 -33.29 23.46
N PRO A 868 -76.18 -33.34 22.84
CA PRO A 868 -75.13 -32.34 23.06
C PRO A 868 -75.37 -31.05 22.26
N ILE A 869 -75.14 -29.90 22.90
CA ILE A 869 -75.28 -28.55 22.32
C ILE A 869 -73.93 -27.83 22.40
N ASN A 870 -73.42 -27.32 21.27
CA ASN A 870 -72.11 -26.66 21.21
C ASN A 870 -72.24 -25.13 21.29
N THR A 871 -71.66 -24.52 22.33
CA THR A 871 -71.52 -23.07 22.49
C THR A 871 -70.11 -22.61 22.14
N LEU A 872 -69.97 -21.70 21.18
CA LEU A 872 -68.70 -21.06 20.84
C LEU A 872 -68.87 -19.54 20.65
N ILE A 873 -68.45 -18.79 21.67
CA ILE A 873 -68.12 -17.36 21.59
C ILE A 873 -66.80 -17.20 22.36
N SER A 874 -65.75 -16.68 21.73
CA SER A 874 -64.65 -16.06 22.49
C SER A 874 -63.84 -15.07 21.65
N SER A 875 -63.19 -14.16 22.36
CA SER A 875 -62.54 -12.95 21.84
C SER A 875 -61.02 -13.09 21.74
N SER A 876 -60.40 -12.17 21.01
CA SER A 876 -58.95 -11.94 21.02
C SER A 876 -58.51 -11.12 22.25
N GLN A 877 -57.35 -11.43 22.86
CA GLN A 877 -56.20 -10.49 23.02
C GLN A 877 -55.03 -10.99 23.94
N TYR A 878 -53.82 -10.57 23.57
CA TYR A 878 -52.61 -10.24 24.36
C TYR A 878 -52.07 -11.04 25.59
N HIS A 879 -50.81 -11.50 25.44
CA HIS A 879 -49.63 -11.26 26.31
C HIS A 879 -49.35 -11.97 27.68
N ARG A 880 -48.16 -12.63 27.73
CA ARG A 880 -46.96 -12.32 28.60
C ARG A 880 -46.69 -13.05 29.96
N ARG A 881 -45.74 -14.00 29.92
CA ARG A 881 -44.56 -14.29 30.84
C ARG A 881 -44.70 -14.99 32.22
N LEU A 882 -43.73 -15.90 32.46
CA LEU A 882 -42.95 -16.21 33.71
C LEU A 882 -43.69 -16.95 34.88
N SER A 883 -43.05 -17.67 35.84
CA SER A 883 -41.63 -17.96 36.17
C SER A 883 -41.46 -19.21 37.10
N GLY A 884 -40.30 -19.90 37.07
CA GLY A 884 -39.79 -20.80 38.14
C GLY A 884 -40.15 -22.31 38.03
N GLN A 885 -39.44 -23.27 38.63
CA GLN A 885 -38.18 -23.20 39.42
C GLN A 885 -37.44 -24.59 39.45
N THR A 886 -36.14 -24.54 39.83
CA THR A 886 -35.19 -25.57 40.39
C THR A 886 -35.70 -26.93 40.94
N SER A 887 -34.94 -28.04 41.03
CA SER A 887 -33.54 -28.39 40.62
C SER A 887 -33.15 -29.87 40.94
N SER A 888 -32.10 -30.41 40.28
CA SER A 888 -31.17 -31.51 40.72
C SER A 888 -31.72 -32.94 40.99
N SER A 889 -30.99 -34.07 40.89
CA SER A 889 -29.71 -34.53 40.24
C SER A 889 -29.52 -36.05 40.58
N THR A 890 -28.56 -36.90 40.14
CA THR A 890 -27.43 -36.92 39.15
C THR A 890 -27.07 -38.39 38.80
N LYS A 891 -26.29 -38.65 37.72
CA LYS A 891 -25.57 -39.92 37.36
C LYS A 891 -26.49 -41.12 36.96
N SER A 892 -26.13 -42.10 36.11
CA SER A 892 -25.06 -42.37 35.10
C SER A 892 -25.40 -43.74 34.42
N PHE A 893 -24.94 -44.21 33.25
CA PHE A 893 -23.98 -43.79 32.20
C PHE A 893 -24.41 -44.45 30.85
N THR A 894 -23.66 -44.31 29.74
CA THR A 894 -24.13 -44.68 28.36
C THR A 894 -23.06 -45.16 27.36
N THR A 895 -23.51 -45.80 26.28
CA THR A 895 -22.89 -45.95 24.92
C THR A 895 -24.05 -46.03 23.89
N SER A 896 -24.03 -45.75 22.57
CA SER A 896 -23.23 -44.93 21.61
C SER A 896 -23.28 -45.63 20.22
N ASN A 897 -23.44 -45.02 19.03
CA ASN A 897 -23.61 -43.64 18.55
C ASN A 897 -24.36 -43.64 17.18
N ARG A 898 -24.95 -42.50 16.73
CA ARG A 898 -25.42 -42.26 15.33
C ARG A 898 -25.45 -40.74 15.01
N THR A 899 -25.23 -40.36 13.75
CA THR A 899 -25.37 -38.99 13.18
C THR A 899 -25.90 -39.13 11.72
N THR A 900 -26.12 -38.13 10.84
CA THR A 900 -25.94 -36.65 10.72
C THR A 900 -27.23 -36.06 10.06
N PRO A 901 -27.27 -34.86 9.43
CA PRO A 901 -26.76 -33.50 9.77
C PRO A 901 -27.88 -32.43 9.90
N THR A 902 -27.56 -31.20 10.33
CA THR A 902 -28.44 -30.00 10.20
C THR A 902 -27.56 -28.69 10.09
N PRO A 903 -27.97 -27.41 10.37
CA PRO A 903 -27.64 -26.27 9.51
C PRO A 903 -26.45 -25.37 9.98
N ALA A 904 -26.54 -24.05 9.82
CA ALA A 904 -25.42 -23.13 9.59
C ALA A 904 -24.95 -22.21 10.75
N ASP A 905 -23.80 -21.55 10.49
CA ASP A 905 -23.16 -20.36 11.10
C ASP A 905 -22.36 -20.40 12.43
N SER A 906 -21.22 -19.68 12.38
CA SER A 906 -20.38 -19.07 13.44
C SER A 906 -19.63 -19.90 14.51
N THR A 907 -18.32 -20.11 14.24
CA THR A 907 -17.13 -19.86 15.11
C THR A 907 -16.87 -20.59 16.45
N LEU A 908 -15.66 -21.22 16.54
CA LEU A 908 -14.75 -21.36 17.72
C LEU A 908 -15.20 -22.29 18.89
N THR A 909 -14.38 -23.17 19.52
CA THR A 909 -12.92 -23.47 19.45
C THR A 909 -12.61 -24.95 19.81
N SER A 910 -11.36 -25.40 19.57
CA SER A 910 -10.61 -26.65 19.91
C SER A 910 -10.83 -27.28 21.32
N PRO A 911 -10.47 -28.56 21.64
CA PRO A 911 -9.25 -29.27 21.18
C PRO A 911 -9.24 -30.83 21.00
N GLU A 912 -8.03 -31.34 20.79
CA GLU A 912 -7.46 -32.70 20.65
C GLU A 912 -7.81 -33.75 21.73
N SER A 913 -7.46 -35.07 21.67
CA SER A 913 -7.15 -36.09 20.62
C SER A 913 -6.84 -37.44 21.37
N THR A 914 -6.40 -38.62 20.86
CA THR A 914 -6.23 -39.31 19.54
C THR A 914 -6.15 -40.85 19.80
N LYS A 915 -6.13 -41.70 18.75
CA LYS A 915 -5.57 -43.10 18.70
C LYS A 915 -6.35 -44.17 19.50
N TYR A 916 -6.19 -45.49 19.32
CA TYR A 916 -5.52 -46.41 18.35
C TYR A 916 -6.49 -47.63 18.19
N SER A 917 -6.32 -48.72 17.41
CA SER A 917 -5.28 -49.31 16.52
C SER A 917 -6.04 -50.23 15.53
N SER A 918 -5.52 -51.04 14.60
CA SER A 918 -4.19 -51.49 14.09
C SER A 918 -4.44 -51.94 12.61
N ARG A 919 -3.60 -52.59 11.77
CA ARG A 919 -2.40 -53.47 11.77
C ARG A 919 -1.71 -53.26 10.39
N ILE A 920 -0.50 -53.72 9.99
CA ILE A 920 0.76 -54.31 10.51
C ILE A 920 1.75 -54.19 9.30
N CYS A 921 3.09 -54.16 9.39
CA CYS A 921 4.04 -54.56 10.44
C CYS A 921 5.16 -53.51 10.65
N SER A 922 6.00 -53.73 11.65
CA SER A 922 7.27 -53.02 11.92
C SER A 922 8.43 -54.06 12.03
N PRO A 923 9.70 -53.65 12.18
CA PRO A 923 10.27 -53.27 13.50
C PRO A 923 11.25 -52.05 13.41
N ARG A 924 11.90 -51.57 14.48
CA ARG A 924 11.49 -51.21 15.86
C ARG A 924 12.69 -50.54 16.58
N ASN A 925 12.39 -49.62 17.51
CA ASN A 925 13.12 -49.31 18.75
C ASN A 925 14.45 -48.50 18.76
N ASP A 926 14.31 -47.22 19.14
CA ASP A 926 14.69 -46.65 20.45
C ASP A 926 16.17 -46.49 20.90
N SER A 927 16.57 -45.21 21.00
CA SER A 927 17.05 -44.52 22.22
C SER A 927 18.55 -44.40 22.60
N ILE A 928 18.84 -43.18 23.09
CA ILE A 928 19.83 -42.76 24.11
C ILE A 928 21.28 -42.51 23.65
N ASP A 929 21.71 -41.28 23.97
CA ASP A 929 23.02 -40.71 24.34
C ASP A 929 24.35 -41.25 23.74
N GLY A 930 25.33 -40.34 23.65
CA GLY A 930 26.72 -40.67 23.34
C GLY A 930 27.25 -39.79 22.22
N ALA A 931 27.95 -38.72 22.59
CA ALA A 931 28.65 -37.82 21.67
C ALA A 931 30.00 -38.42 21.23
N ASP A 932 30.75 -37.61 20.49
CA ASP A 932 32.23 -37.60 20.47
C ASP A 932 32.98 -38.74 19.73
N VAL A 933 34.09 -38.49 19.01
CA VAL A 933 34.57 -37.24 18.37
C VAL A 933 35.66 -37.57 17.30
N ASP A 934 36.18 -36.53 16.63
CA ASP A 934 37.49 -36.47 15.93
C ASP A 934 37.72 -37.18 14.58
N ASP A 935 38.94 -36.89 14.06
CA ASP A 935 39.66 -37.31 12.87
C ASP A 935 39.25 -36.67 11.50
N ASN A 936 40.16 -35.97 10.77
CA ASN A 936 41.57 -35.67 11.11
C ASN A 936 42.22 -34.50 10.31
N HIS A 937 43.39 -34.06 10.80
CA HIS A 937 44.44 -33.22 10.15
C HIS A 937 44.08 -31.72 9.93
N ASP A 938 45.00 -30.76 10.08
CA ASP A 938 46.43 -30.75 9.72
C ASP A 938 47.44 -30.67 10.90
N CYS A 939 48.69 -31.04 10.63
CA CYS A 939 49.77 -31.24 11.62
C CYS A 939 50.82 -30.12 11.66
N GLY A 940 51.31 -29.80 12.86
CA GLY A 940 52.29 -28.73 13.06
C GLY A 940 53.12 -28.82 14.34
N GLN A 941 53.82 -29.94 14.58
CA GLN A 941 54.85 -30.01 15.63
C GLN A 941 56.16 -30.62 15.13
N SER A 942 57.28 -30.06 15.61
CA SER A 942 58.63 -30.44 15.19
C SER A 942 59.48 -30.97 16.36
N ASN A 943 60.00 -32.19 16.16
CA ASN A 943 61.29 -32.70 16.62
C ASN A 943 61.76 -32.46 18.08
N THR A 944 61.71 -33.52 18.88
CA THR A 944 62.91 -34.03 19.61
C THR A 944 62.84 -35.57 19.67
N SER A 945 63.91 -36.36 19.62
CA SER A 945 65.29 -36.11 19.18
C SER A 945 66.05 -37.44 18.97
N GLU A 946 66.92 -37.50 17.96
CA GLU A 946 68.07 -38.41 17.81
C GLU A 946 67.93 -39.96 17.63
N ASN A 947 68.53 -40.39 16.50
CA ASN A 947 69.53 -41.48 16.34
C ASN A 947 69.12 -42.95 16.04
N LYS A 948 69.57 -43.37 14.82
CA LYS A 948 70.01 -44.72 14.37
C LYS A 948 68.89 -45.76 14.06
N SER A 949 68.97 -46.54 12.97
CA SER A 949 70.05 -46.68 11.96
C SER A 949 69.61 -47.30 10.60
N SER A 950 70.19 -46.79 9.50
CA SER A 950 70.43 -47.47 8.19
C SER A 950 69.19 -47.76 7.30
N GLN A 951 69.22 -47.76 5.95
CA GLN A 951 70.28 -47.61 4.92
C GLN A 951 69.77 -46.80 3.68
N GLY A 952 70.70 -46.25 2.87
CA GLY A 952 70.49 -45.85 1.44
C GLY A 952 69.90 -44.45 1.17
N SER A 953 70.34 -43.59 0.22
CA SER A 953 70.81 -43.73 -1.20
C SER A 953 69.68 -43.38 -2.20
N VAL A 954 69.77 -42.46 -3.21
CA VAL A 954 70.88 -41.60 -3.72
C VAL A 954 70.38 -40.47 -4.68
N THR A 955 71.07 -39.31 -4.76
CA THR A 955 71.02 -38.23 -5.83
C THR A 955 69.72 -37.46 -6.16
N ALA A 956 69.69 -36.35 -6.94
CA ALA A 956 70.47 -35.07 -7.01
C ALA A 956 70.01 -34.15 -8.21
N VAL A 957 70.64 -32.96 -8.38
CA VAL A 957 70.85 -32.17 -9.65
C VAL A 957 69.86 -31.04 -10.10
N ARG A 958 70.33 -29.77 -10.00
CA ARG A 958 70.13 -28.56 -10.90
C ARG A 958 68.74 -27.90 -11.06
N SER A 959 68.57 -26.65 -11.54
CA SER A 959 69.49 -25.51 -11.84
C SER A 959 68.80 -24.11 -11.90
N VAL A 960 69.36 -23.13 -11.16
CA VAL A 960 69.73 -21.74 -11.57
C VAL A 960 69.24 -21.17 -12.93
N ARG A 961 68.61 -19.97 -12.97
CA ARG A 961 69.23 -18.66 -13.37
C ARG A 961 68.34 -17.40 -13.15
N ASN A 962 68.85 -16.21 -13.51
CA ASN A 962 68.44 -14.87 -13.00
C ASN A 962 68.14 -13.80 -14.09
N SER A 963 67.43 -12.75 -13.66
CA SER A 963 67.67 -11.28 -13.90
C SER A 963 66.97 -10.47 -15.01
N SER A 964 66.63 -9.23 -14.62
CA SER A 964 66.31 -8.00 -15.38
C SER A 964 65.01 -7.96 -16.21
N ALA A 965 64.29 -6.87 -16.44
CA ALA A 965 64.15 -5.46 -15.98
C ALA A 965 63.24 -4.78 -17.07
N LYS A 966 62.59 -3.61 -16.96
CA LYS A 966 62.63 -2.47 -16.02
C LYS A 966 61.36 -1.58 -16.18
N ASP A 967 61.27 -0.51 -15.38
CA ASP A 967 60.43 0.71 -15.49
C ASP A 967 58.91 0.56 -15.16
N ILE A 968 58.26 1.19 -14.15
CA ILE A 968 58.17 2.59 -13.61
C ILE A 968 56.88 3.30 -14.14
N PRO A 969 56.14 4.16 -13.37
CA PRO A 969 56.29 4.68 -11.99
C PRO A 969 55.21 4.12 -11.00
N LEU A 970 55.18 4.32 -9.66
CA LEU A 970 55.51 5.44 -8.73
C LEU A 970 54.46 6.60 -8.74
N SER A 971 54.03 7.21 -7.63
CA SER A 971 54.34 6.96 -6.20
C SER A 971 53.24 7.38 -5.21
N THR A 972 53.33 6.80 -4.01
CA THR A 972 52.92 7.24 -2.67
C THR A 972 52.78 8.75 -2.39
N ALA A 973 51.96 9.13 -1.40
CA ALA A 973 52.46 9.64 -0.09
C ALA A 973 51.34 9.96 0.93
N SER A 974 51.71 9.95 2.22
CA SER A 974 51.00 10.51 3.37
C SER A 974 51.96 11.39 4.19
N ILE A 975 51.49 12.00 5.29
CA ILE A 975 52.24 12.69 6.37
C ILE A 975 52.40 14.22 6.22
N ASP A 976 51.38 14.93 6.72
CA ASP A 976 51.39 15.78 7.93
C ASP A 976 52.23 17.09 8.07
N LEU A 977 51.61 18.01 8.84
CA LEU A 977 52.13 19.14 9.64
C LEU A 977 52.76 20.41 9.01
N SER A 978 52.10 21.55 9.31
CA SER A 978 52.65 22.77 9.97
C SER A 978 52.49 24.17 9.30
N GLN A 979 51.68 25.01 9.97
CA GLN A 979 51.82 26.45 10.30
C GLN A 979 51.78 27.62 9.27
N GLN A 980 50.99 28.64 9.68
CA GLN A 980 51.16 30.11 9.57
C GLN A 980 50.98 30.90 8.25
N THR A 981 49.79 31.54 8.16
CA THR A 981 49.53 32.99 7.91
C THR A 981 50.25 33.76 6.78
N GLN A 982 49.48 34.41 5.89
CA GLN A 982 49.11 35.85 6.00
C GLN A 982 48.03 36.29 4.96
N LEU A 983 47.53 37.53 5.11
CA LEU A 983 46.56 38.28 4.28
C LEU A 983 47.29 39.08 3.14
N PRO A 984 46.67 39.88 2.21
CA PRO A 984 45.39 40.61 2.34
C PRO A 984 44.50 40.97 1.10
N THR A 985 43.24 41.36 1.41
CA THR A 985 42.37 42.44 0.83
C THR A 985 42.01 42.61 -0.68
N SER A 986 40.69 42.56 -0.92
CA SER A 986 39.79 43.60 -1.54
C SER A 986 39.72 43.87 -3.07
N LEU A 987 38.48 43.95 -3.61
CA LEU A 987 37.74 45.23 -3.85
C LEU A 987 36.24 45.05 -4.23
N LEU A 988 35.50 46.17 -4.35
CA LEU A 988 34.03 46.38 -4.57
C LEU A 988 33.77 47.05 -5.95
N PRO A 989 32.53 47.10 -6.55
CA PRO A 989 31.32 47.90 -6.15
C PRO A 989 29.99 47.10 -6.19
N THR A 990 28.79 47.46 -5.68
CA THR A 990 28.02 48.72 -5.40
C THR A 990 27.36 49.39 -6.63
N THR A 991 26.29 50.20 -6.57
CA THR A 991 25.52 50.93 -5.51
C THR A 991 23.99 50.90 -5.79
N THR A 992 23.02 51.03 -4.87
CA THR A 992 22.99 51.05 -3.39
C THR A 992 21.74 50.30 -2.85
N THR A 993 20.51 50.78 -2.62
CA THR A 993 19.80 52.10 -2.42
C THR A 993 18.43 51.74 -1.77
N THR A 994 17.66 52.47 -0.95
CA THR A 994 17.53 53.91 -0.59
C THR A 994 17.27 54.05 0.94
N THR A 995 16.43 54.99 1.45
CA THR A 995 16.23 55.26 2.91
C THR A 995 14.93 56.06 3.23
N SER A 996 14.30 55.83 4.39
CA SER A 996 13.41 56.79 5.09
C SER A 996 13.35 56.55 6.62
N MET A 997 13.78 57.55 7.42
CA MET A 997 13.36 58.01 8.79
C MET A 997 13.01 57.01 9.96
N ALA A 998 13.09 57.28 11.28
CA ALA A 998 13.77 58.23 12.21
C ALA A 998 13.32 57.92 13.70
N VAL A 999 13.84 58.37 14.87
CA VAL A 999 15.13 58.89 15.43
C VAL A 999 15.05 59.00 17.01
N THR A 1000 16.14 58.70 17.76
CA THR A 1000 16.41 58.98 19.23
C THR A 1000 15.52 58.39 20.38
N SER A 1001 15.79 58.55 21.71
CA SER A 1001 16.98 58.34 22.62
C SER A 1001 16.66 58.75 24.11
N GLN A 1002 17.58 58.52 25.08
CA GLN A 1002 17.67 59.02 26.50
C GLN A 1002 16.93 58.24 27.63
N ARG A 1003 17.20 58.40 28.97
CA ARG A 1003 18.46 58.42 29.80
C ARG A 1003 18.13 58.39 31.34
N GLN A 1004 19.11 58.04 32.21
CA GLN A 1004 19.27 58.38 33.67
C GLN A 1004 18.51 57.68 34.84
N SER A 1005 19.20 56.74 35.52
CA SER A 1005 19.62 56.70 36.96
C SER A 1005 18.74 57.00 38.22
N LYS A 1006 19.04 56.24 39.30
CA LYS A 1006 18.91 56.45 40.78
C LYS A 1006 17.83 55.68 41.58
N THR A 1007 18.03 55.64 42.90
CA THR A 1007 17.48 54.75 43.97
C THR A 1007 16.82 55.58 45.11
N PRO A 1008 16.38 55.07 46.30
CA PRO A 1008 15.95 53.73 46.78
C PRO A 1008 14.60 53.71 47.61
N SER A 1009 14.18 52.54 48.13
CA SER A 1009 13.38 52.33 49.38
C SER A 1009 11.86 52.75 49.38
N SER A 1010 10.95 52.39 50.31
CA SER A 1010 10.97 51.56 51.56
C SER A 1010 9.58 51.04 52.01
N GLY A 1011 9.50 49.86 52.65
CA GLY A 1011 8.49 49.49 53.68
C GLY A 1011 7.11 48.92 53.24
N LEU A 1012 6.29 48.30 54.12
CA LEU A 1012 6.52 47.80 55.50
C LEU A 1012 5.37 46.86 55.99
N SER A 1013 5.59 46.14 57.10
CA SER A 1013 4.64 45.32 57.91
C SER A 1013 4.17 43.95 57.35
N GLY A 1014 4.14 42.84 58.11
CA GLY A 1014 4.74 42.59 59.45
C GLY A 1014 4.17 41.39 60.24
N LYS A 1015 5.01 40.78 61.11
CA LYS A 1015 4.70 39.81 62.21
C LYS A 1015 4.20 38.40 61.81
N THR A 1016 4.37 37.27 62.54
CA THR A 1016 5.20 36.76 63.68
C THR A 1016 4.91 35.23 63.81
N SER A 1017 5.68 34.30 64.41
CA SER A 1017 7.09 34.17 64.89
C SER A 1017 7.30 32.71 65.40
N LYS A 1018 8.38 32.41 66.16
CA LYS A 1018 8.81 31.10 66.75
C LYS A 1018 9.43 30.07 65.75
N CYS A 1019 10.38 29.21 66.13
CA CYS A 1019 11.31 29.20 67.28
C CYS A 1019 12.61 28.40 67.02
N LYS A 1020 13.53 28.46 68.00
CA LYS A 1020 14.94 28.01 67.99
C LYS A 1020 15.20 26.47 67.87
N SER A 1021 16.27 26.14 67.14
CA SER A 1021 17.47 25.30 67.48
C SER A 1021 17.59 24.74 68.93
N PRO A 1022 18.39 23.66 69.27
CA PRO A 1022 19.80 23.51 68.82
C PRO A 1022 20.54 22.11 68.83
N SER A 1023 21.78 22.11 68.29
CA SER A 1023 23.06 21.47 68.74
C SER A 1023 23.24 19.98 69.13
N GLY A 1024 24.41 19.41 68.74
CA GLY A 1024 25.05 18.17 69.27
C GLY A 1024 24.98 16.95 68.33
N GLY A 1025 25.97 16.06 68.15
CA GLY A 1025 27.29 15.83 68.78
C GLY A 1025 27.27 14.75 69.88
N SER A 1026 28.15 13.73 69.97
CA SER A 1026 29.27 13.26 69.11
C SER A 1026 29.86 11.90 69.60
N ASN A 1027 30.53 11.14 68.72
CA ASN A 1027 31.60 10.13 68.96
C ASN A 1027 31.33 8.75 69.67
N SER A 1028 31.91 7.70 69.04
CA SER A 1028 32.51 6.47 69.64
C SER A 1028 31.56 5.40 70.27
N SER A 1029 31.93 4.13 70.49
CA SER A 1029 33.22 3.40 70.38
C SER A 1029 33.05 1.87 70.07
N ASN A 1030 34.17 1.12 70.09
CA ASN A 1030 34.35 -0.34 69.88
C ASN A 1030 33.51 -1.24 70.83
N GLY A 1031 33.31 -2.55 70.63
CA GLY A 1031 33.72 -3.48 69.56
C GLY A 1031 33.69 -4.98 70.00
N THR A 1032 34.24 -5.88 69.16
CA THR A 1032 34.61 -7.31 69.43
C THR A 1032 33.59 -8.33 69.97
N GLY A 1033 33.51 -9.49 69.30
CA GLY A 1033 33.41 -10.80 69.98
C GLY A 1033 32.26 -11.75 69.61
N SER A 1034 32.61 -12.88 68.98
CA SER A 1034 31.97 -14.21 69.04
C SER A 1034 30.43 -14.35 69.09
N ARG A 1035 29.84 -14.91 68.03
CA ARG A 1035 29.65 -16.37 67.96
C ARG A 1035 29.53 -16.87 66.52
#